data_AF-A0A3L9DI26-F1
#
_entry.id   AF-A0A3L9DI26-F1
#
_cell.length_a   1.000
_cell.length_b   1.000
_cell.length_c   1.000
_cell.angle_alpha   90.00
_cell.angle_beta   90.00
_cell.angle_gamma   90.00
#
_symmetry.space_group_name_H-M   'P 1'
#
loop_
_entity.id
_entity.type
_entity.pdbx_description
1 polymer ?
#
loop_
_entity_poly.entity_id
_entity_poly.type
_entity_poly.pdbx_seq_one_letter_code
_entity_poly.pdbx_strand_id
1 'polypeptide(L)'
;MEQFIEKTSGRLACIEAKYPYFSSQVQLLLLEYQDNGEFVLISESDFQKYFMSRRSQLTTVEKLRIYRSLFKGRDDVYAKSYQNEDGRLQYSPSYRYGWKQLPVEKRLCEPLTDEVLKSHFRGETSIGLFPILKDDTCSLLAIDFDKGDWREAVRVLRKVASAYGIDLHVEISRSGNGAHVWFFFETLISCREARLFGKKLLALAMQESPKLSFDSFDRMFPNQDCLPKGGFGNLIALPLQGQSFQEGKRVFVDEEYVPYDDQWLYLQELRRLSYQQVQEINQLSLEMHFEKEPLEVHKGRVLTIVKNSLSPQALFYLKKLASFSNPEYYLKQAMRQPTYQTPETIYLFEEDDRHLYLPRGLVSKIQETFPKLTLIEQERVENEIKVSFTGELRFNQELALSDMLVAENGVLCAGTGFGKTVLGSALIAKRQRRTLILVHNRQLLEQWIERLGQFLVFDEEEAVRYTPSGREKIIGHVGQFVGAKKWRTKLVDVAMIQSLMTADNLEELLSDYDVMLVDECHHVTATMFEKVVASFSGTYLYGLTATPERKNGHEPILFQRIGPVLHTATEEQVAFEKQLSLRFTDFGKYDIQDKKSTNFVNLCEKLAQSSSRNQLLIQDIREAYQQKRHILVLANRIEHLNILEQGLSDAGRSSVFVMSGQTKAKDKKAILAQIEQLDDAEPFVLISIGKYVGEGFDLPKLDTLVLASPLSWKNNLIQYAGRIHRPYSGKNLVTIYDYVDIHVPYLEKMFHKRQVAYRKMRYVTSSKQENQSIFDRVSYEATFTKDLRQVKKVTISIAKGHRLKLQQLLGLIKGVSLDVYVTRDKKNQTLIQQLAGTGISVYERDTPLPTFTILDEDIVWFGQLPMFTQQYDKDDPMFLRIESESMVQEFKNILES
;
A
#
# COMPACT_ATOMS: atom_id res chain seq x y z
N MET A 1 -22.56 88.47 -2.90
CA MET A 1 -23.00 89.86 -2.59
C MET A 1 -24.39 89.76 -1.99
N GLU A 2 -24.71 90.22 -0.80
CA GLU A 2 -23.94 90.88 0.26
C GLU A 2 -24.97 91.21 1.35
N GLN A 3 -24.50 91.28 2.60
CA GLN A 3 -25.11 91.94 3.77
C GLN A 3 -26.01 91.11 4.72
N PHE A 4 -25.73 91.37 6.02
CA PHE A 4 -26.17 90.82 7.32
C PHE A 4 -25.22 89.74 7.92
N ILE A 5 -24.26 89.97 8.86
CA ILE A 5 -24.01 90.99 9.93
C ILE A 5 -25.16 91.01 10.98
N GLU A 6 -25.06 90.86 12.32
CA GLU A 6 -23.98 91.07 13.33
C GLU A 6 -24.38 90.60 14.78
N LYS A 7 -23.35 90.50 15.67
CA LYS A 7 -23.30 90.66 17.16
C LYS A 7 -23.29 89.46 18.14
N THR A 8 -22.16 88.75 18.19
CA THR A 8 -21.56 88.05 19.37
C THR A 8 -20.03 88.15 19.34
N SER A 9 -19.47 89.30 19.72
CA SER A 9 -18.15 89.80 19.27
C SER A 9 -16.95 89.62 20.23
N GLY A 10 -17.02 88.82 21.30
CA GLY A 10 -15.91 88.71 22.26
C GLY A 10 -14.91 87.57 22.03
N ARG A 11 -15.40 86.32 21.94
CA ARG A 11 -14.55 85.12 21.85
C ARG A 11 -14.40 84.56 20.43
N LEU A 12 -15.34 84.84 19.53
CA LEU A 12 -15.17 84.54 18.11
C LEU A 12 -14.09 85.42 17.46
N ALA A 13 -13.98 86.69 17.85
CA ALA A 13 -12.98 87.62 17.29
C ALA A 13 -11.53 87.15 17.54
N CYS A 14 -11.26 86.43 18.64
CA CYS A 14 -9.93 85.88 18.91
C CYS A 14 -9.63 84.61 18.07
N ILE A 15 -10.66 83.86 17.66
CA ILE A 15 -10.51 82.61 16.90
C ILE A 15 -10.52 82.92 15.38
N GLU A 16 -11.36 83.86 14.93
CA GLU A 16 -11.39 84.35 13.54
C GLU A 16 -10.14 85.17 13.18
N ALA A 17 -9.60 85.99 14.10
CA ALA A 17 -8.34 86.71 13.86
C ALA A 17 -7.13 85.79 13.68
N LYS A 18 -7.22 84.55 14.18
CA LYS A 18 -6.11 83.59 14.10
C LYS A 18 -6.20 82.70 12.86
N TYR A 19 -7.40 82.45 12.33
CA TYR A 19 -7.61 81.56 11.18
C TYR A 19 -8.72 82.08 10.24
N PRO A 20 -8.41 83.06 9.37
CA PRO A 20 -9.42 83.80 8.59
C PRO A 20 -10.07 83.03 7.43
N TYR A 21 -9.63 81.81 7.16
CA TYR A 21 -9.99 81.07 5.94
C TYR A 21 -11.19 80.12 6.09
N PHE A 22 -11.75 79.96 7.30
CA PHE A 22 -12.84 79.02 7.56
C PHE A 22 -14.20 79.74 7.73
N SER A 23 -14.66 80.37 6.66
CA SER A 23 -16.04 80.85 6.54
C SER A 23 -16.73 80.13 5.37
N SER A 24 -17.04 78.84 5.55
CA SER A 24 -18.24 78.19 4.97
C SER A 24 -18.28 76.68 5.26
N GLN A 25 -19.42 76.26 5.82
CA GLN A 25 -20.03 74.94 5.66
C GLN A 25 -19.39 73.67 6.29
N VAL A 26 -18.95 73.71 7.55
CA VAL A 26 -18.70 72.47 8.30
C VAL A 26 -19.22 72.54 9.74
N GLN A 27 -20.08 71.60 10.13
CA GLN A 27 -20.44 71.37 11.54
C GLN A 27 -19.17 70.98 12.29
N LEU A 28 -18.76 71.79 13.26
CA LEU A 28 -17.59 71.53 14.09
C LEU A 28 -18.07 70.97 15.43
N LEU A 29 -17.45 69.89 15.88
CA LEU A 29 -17.70 69.24 17.17
C LEU A 29 -16.52 69.49 18.13
N LEU A 30 -16.81 69.63 19.43
CA LEU A 30 -15.83 69.85 20.50
C LEU A 30 -15.45 68.51 21.15
N LEU A 31 -14.16 68.22 21.26
CA LEU A 31 -13.61 67.08 22.02
C LEU A 31 -12.66 67.56 23.12
N GLU A 32 -12.66 66.84 24.25
CA GLU A 32 -11.80 67.10 25.42
C GLU A 32 -10.51 66.27 25.36
N TYR A 33 -9.35 66.89 25.58
CA TYR A 33 -8.05 66.20 25.57
C TYR A 33 -7.62 65.77 26.98
N GLN A 34 -7.20 64.50 27.12
CA GLN A 34 -7.12 63.82 28.42
C GLN A 34 -6.02 64.29 29.38
N ASP A 35 -4.96 64.95 28.92
CA ASP A 35 -3.86 65.35 29.83
C ASP A 35 -4.05 66.73 30.46
N ASN A 36 -4.78 67.66 29.83
CA ASN A 36 -4.86 69.06 30.30
C ASN A 36 -6.28 69.67 30.33
N GLY A 37 -7.33 68.93 29.93
CA GLY A 37 -8.72 69.42 29.96
C GLY A 37 -9.04 70.53 28.94
N GLU A 38 -8.17 70.74 27.95
CA GLU A 38 -8.45 71.69 26.86
C GLU A 38 -9.32 71.04 25.78
N PHE A 39 -10.28 71.82 25.27
CA PHE A 39 -11.19 71.38 24.22
C PHE A 39 -10.74 71.87 22.85
N VAL A 40 -10.78 70.97 21.85
CA VAL A 40 -10.41 71.28 20.47
C VAL A 40 -11.63 71.13 19.56
N LEU A 41 -11.86 72.11 18.67
CA LEU A 41 -12.89 72.07 17.64
C LEU A 41 -12.38 71.31 16.41
N ILE A 42 -13.14 70.31 15.94
CA ILE A 42 -12.82 69.53 14.73
C ILE A 42 -14.04 69.40 13.82
N SER A 43 -13.78 69.38 12.50
CA SER A 43 -14.80 69.42 11.45
C SER A 43 -15.49 68.05 11.35
N GLU A 44 -16.79 67.96 10.99
CA GLU A 44 -17.50 66.67 10.90
C GLU A 44 -16.82 65.69 9.92
N SER A 45 -16.23 66.21 8.83
CA SER A 45 -15.44 65.39 7.90
C SER A 45 -14.12 64.91 8.50
N ASP A 46 -13.50 65.70 9.39
CA ASP A 46 -12.27 65.32 10.08
C ASP A 46 -12.55 64.45 11.31
N PHE A 47 -13.72 64.60 11.94
CA PHE A 47 -14.25 63.70 12.96
C PHE A 47 -14.55 62.32 12.37
N GLN A 48 -15.19 62.28 11.19
CA GLN A 48 -15.37 61.04 10.43
C GLN A 48 -14.04 60.48 9.95
N LYS A 49 -13.07 61.28 9.47
CA LYS A 49 -11.71 60.79 9.17
C LYS A 49 -10.98 60.31 10.42
N TYR A 50 -11.14 60.95 11.58
CA TYR A 50 -10.53 60.53 12.84
C TYR A 50 -11.09 59.16 13.29
N PHE A 51 -12.40 58.93 13.13
CA PHE A 51 -13.01 57.61 13.39
C PHE A 51 -12.70 56.57 12.29
N MET A 52 -12.68 56.95 11.01
CA MET A 52 -12.24 56.09 9.89
C MET A 52 -10.71 55.83 9.92
N SER A 53 -9.94 56.67 10.60
CA SER A 53 -8.50 56.46 10.85
C SER A 53 -8.23 55.42 11.94
N ARG A 54 -9.28 54.86 12.57
CA ARG A 54 -9.21 53.59 13.31
C ARG A 54 -9.29 52.34 12.39
N ARG A 55 -9.01 52.48 11.08
CA ARG A 55 -8.50 51.38 10.23
C ARG A 55 -7.30 50.75 10.94
N SER A 56 -7.44 49.50 11.39
CA SER A 56 -6.56 48.77 12.31
C SER A 56 -5.57 49.63 13.13
N GLN A 57 -5.79 49.81 14.43
CA GLN A 57 -4.78 50.39 15.35
C GLN A 57 -3.45 49.61 15.39
N LEU A 58 -3.34 48.52 14.63
CA LEU A 58 -2.19 47.65 14.51
C LEU A 58 -1.09 48.29 13.64
N THR A 59 0.06 48.50 14.27
CA THR A 59 1.33 48.80 13.61
C THR A 59 1.73 47.68 12.64
N THR A 60 2.62 47.97 11.70
CA THR A 60 3.20 46.95 10.79
C THR A 60 3.81 45.78 11.54
N VAL A 61 4.44 46.04 12.69
CA VAL A 61 5.04 45.01 13.55
C VAL A 61 3.96 44.11 14.16
N GLU A 62 2.86 44.69 14.64
CA GLU A 62 1.74 43.91 15.19
C GLU A 62 1.05 43.07 14.10
N LYS A 63 0.86 43.62 12.90
CA LYS A 63 0.34 42.87 11.74
C LYS A 63 1.22 41.67 11.39
N LEU A 64 2.53 41.87 11.29
CA LEU A 64 3.49 40.79 11.02
C LEU A 64 3.50 39.75 12.14
N ARG A 65 3.39 40.18 13.41
CA ARG A 65 3.30 39.27 14.56
C ARG A 65 2.05 38.41 14.51
N ILE A 66 0.88 39.01 14.25
CA ILE A 66 -0.39 38.29 14.08
C ILE A 66 -0.24 37.27 12.94
N TYR A 67 0.22 37.72 11.77
CA TYR A 67 0.37 36.89 10.59
C TYR A 67 1.26 35.67 10.84
N ARG A 68 2.46 35.88 11.40
CA ARG A 68 3.39 34.79 11.75
C ARG A 68 2.85 33.84 12.80
N SER A 69 2.03 34.34 13.72
CA SER A 69 1.47 33.52 14.78
C SER A 69 0.39 32.54 14.28
N LEU A 70 -0.21 32.83 13.12
CA LEU A 70 -1.22 32.01 12.46
C LEU A 70 -0.59 31.14 11.37
N PHE A 71 0.10 31.75 10.40
CA PHE A 71 0.72 31.05 9.27
C PHE A 71 2.11 30.53 9.62
N LYS A 72 2.20 29.73 10.70
CA LYS A 72 3.45 29.22 11.24
C LYS A 72 3.83 27.88 10.62
N GLY A 73 4.91 27.89 9.84
CA GLY A 73 5.51 26.71 9.24
C GLY A 73 7.03 26.73 9.42
N ARG A 74 7.78 26.27 8.41
CA ARG A 74 9.24 26.35 8.44
C ARG A 74 9.72 27.79 8.32
N ASP A 75 10.48 28.23 9.33
CA ASP A 75 11.13 29.54 9.30
C ASP A 75 12.46 29.53 8.53
N ASP A 76 13.09 28.35 8.38
CA ASP A 76 14.39 28.20 7.73
C ASP A 76 14.33 28.14 6.19
N VAL A 77 13.13 28.11 5.62
CA VAL A 77 12.89 28.07 4.17
C VAL A 77 11.46 28.50 3.82
N TYR A 78 11.31 29.32 2.78
CA TYR A 78 10.01 29.66 2.17
C TYR A 78 9.96 29.22 0.71
N ALA A 79 8.76 29.18 0.12
CA ALA A 79 8.58 28.93 -1.31
C ALA A 79 8.40 30.25 -2.07
N LYS A 80 9.17 30.46 -3.13
CA LYS A 80 9.10 31.65 -3.99
C LYS A 80 8.41 31.34 -5.30
N SER A 81 7.48 32.19 -5.72
CA SER A 81 6.81 32.05 -7.01
C SER A 81 7.69 32.45 -8.19
N TYR A 82 7.53 31.77 -9.32
CA TYR A 82 8.10 32.12 -10.62
C TYR A 82 7.11 31.77 -11.74
N GLN A 83 7.19 32.42 -12.90
CA GLN A 83 6.45 31.99 -14.08
C GLN A 83 7.25 30.93 -14.84
N ASN A 84 6.61 29.82 -15.19
CA ASN A 84 7.19 28.83 -16.08
C ASN A 84 7.11 29.28 -17.56
N GLU A 85 7.69 28.51 -18.46
CA GLU A 85 7.73 28.81 -19.91
C GLU A 85 6.32 28.93 -20.54
N ASP A 86 5.32 28.26 -19.97
CA ASP A 86 3.91 28.34 -20.40
C ASP A 86 3.14 29.52 -19.77
N GLY A 87 3.82 30.42 -19.05
CA GLY A 87 3.21 31.57 -18.37
C GLY A 87 2.43 31.24 -17.09
N ARG A 88 2.45 29.98 -16.63
CA ARG A 88 1.82 29.55 -15.36
C ARG A 88 2.74 29.85 -14.18
N LEU A 89 2.15 30.38 -13.11
CA LEU A 89 2.88 30.60 -11.85
C LEU A 89 3.12 29.25 -11.14
N GLN A 90 4.38 28.96 -10.82
CA GLN A 90 4.81 27.83 -10.00
C GLN A 90 5.59 28.32 -8.79
N TYR A 91 5.80 27.44 -7.82
CA TYR A 91 6.54 27.72 -6.59
C TYR A 91 7.74 26.78 -6.48
N SER A 92 8.85 27.30 -5.96
CA SER A 92 10.02 26.49 -5.60
C SER A 92 10.61 26.94 -4.27
N PRO A 93 11.30 26.07 -3.51
CA PRO A 93 12.01 26.49 -2.30
C PRO A 93 13.00 27.61 -2.62
N SER A 94 13.07 28.64 -1.77
CA SER A 94 14.02 29.74 -1.95
C SER A 94 15.40 29.34 -1.46
N TYR A 95 16.41 29.57 -2.31
CA TYR A 95 17.80 29.23 -2.07
C TYR A 95 18.69 30.47 -2.27
N ARG A 96 19.78 30.55 -1.51
CA ARG A 96 20.78 31.62 -1.64
C ARG A 96 21.43 31.62 -3.03
N TYR A 97 21.90 32.79 -3.46
CA TYR A 97 22.53 33.01 -4.77
C TYR A 97 23.60 31.96 -5.12
N GLY A 98 23.64 31.52 -6.38
CA GLY A 98 24.58 30.51 -6.87
C GLY A 98 24.13 29.04 -6.72
N TRP A 99 22.95 28.78 -6.13
CA TRP A 99 22.46 27.42 -5.87
C TRP A 99 22.26 26.53 -7.10
N LYS A 100 22.00 27.10 -8.28
CA LYS A 100 21.76 26.33 -9.52
C LYS A 100 22.96 25.47 -9.93
N GLN A 101 24.17 25.86 -9.52
CA GLN A 101 25.42 25.15 -9.78
C GLN A 101 25.82 24.18 -8.65
N LEU A 102 25.03 24.13 -7.56
CA LEU A 102 25.34 23.32 -6.37
C LEU A 102 24.49 22.03 -6.34
N PRO A 103 25.09 20.89 -5.93
CA PRO A 103 24.34 19.68 -5.58
C PRO A 103 23.28 19.99 -4.51
N VAL A 104 22.12 19.31 -4.56
CA VAL A 104 20.96 19.57 -3.69
C VAL A 104 21.35 19.63 -2.21
N GLU A 105 22.26 18.77 -1.76
CA GLU A 105 22.73 18.67 -0.38
C GLU A 105 23.56 19.89 0.10
N LYS A 106 24.12 20.67 -0.83
CA LYS A 106 24.91 21.87 -0.55
C LYS A 106 24.12 23.17 -0.74
N ARG A 107 22.85 23.09 -1.13
CA ARG A 107 22.01 24.27 -1.34
C ARG A 107 21.55 24.84 0.01
N LEU A 108 21.92 26.09 0.27
CA LEU A 108 21.49 26.81 1.46
C LEU A 108 20.16 27.51 1.20
N CYS A 109 19.17 27.25 2.05
CA CYS A 109 17.85 27.86 1.96
C CYS A 109 17.86 29.30 2.48
N GLU A 110 16.91 30.10 2.00
CA GLU A 110 16.64 31.43 2.53
C GLU A 110 15.52 31.37 3.58
N PRO A 111 15.72 31.96 4.78
CA PRO A 111 14.71 31.95 5.82
C PRO A 111 13.53 32.87 5.47
N LEU A 112 12.36 32.56 6.01
CA LEU A 112 11.17 33.41 5.90
C LEU A 112 11.30 34.60 6.86
N THR A 113 11.76 35.75 6.36
CA THR A 113 11.94 36.99 7.16
C THR A 113 10.75 37.95 7.01
N ASP A 114 10.67 38.95 7.89
CA ASP A 114 9.62 39.97 7.83
C ASP A 114 9.68 40.78 6.53
N GLU A 115 10.87 40.98 5.99
CA GLU A 115 11.04 41.69 4.73
C GLU A 115 10.52 40.87 3.54
N VAL A 116 10.69 39.55 3.58
CA VAL A 116 10.08 38.63 2.61
C VAL A 116 8.56 38.71 2.68
N LEU A 117 7.97 38.72 3.88
CA LEU A 117 6.52 38.89 4.05
C LEU A 117 6.03 40.27 3.58
N LYS A 118 6.77 41.36 3.83
CA LYS A 118 6.42 42.67 3.28
C LYS A 118 6.40 42.68 1.76
N SER A 119 7.37 42.02 1.10
CA SER A 119 7.38 41.87 -0.37
C SER A 119 6.13 41.12 -0.88
N HIS A 120 5.63 40.16 -0.10
CA HIS A 120 4.40 39.44 -0.40
C HIS A 120 3.17 40.35 -0.38
N PHE A 121 3.02 41.12 0.70
CA PHE A 121 1.88 42.02 0.87
C PHE A 121 1.89 43.18 -0.13
N ARG A 122 3.07 43.65 -0.54
CA ARG A 122 3.20 44.67 -1.61
C ARG A 122 2.93 44.10 -3.01
N GLY A 123 2.89 42.78 -3.14
CA GLY A 123 2.66 42.10 -4.41
C GLY A 123 3.91 41.89 -5.26
N GLU A 124 5.10 42.21 -4.75
CA GLU A 124 6.39 42.07 -5.45
C GLU A 124 6.73 40.61 -5.75
N THR A 125 6.34 39.69 -4.86
CA THR A 125 6.57 38.24 -5.03
C THR A 125 5.49 37.45 -4.31
N SER A 126 4.97 36.39 -4.93
CA SER A 126 4.07 35.47 -4.21
C SER A 126 4.88 34.46 -3.40
N ILE A 127 4.56 34.34 -2.12
CA ILE A 127 5.28 33.51 -1.15
C ILE A 127 4.38 32.33 -0.77
N GLY A 128 5.00 31.17 -0.56
CA GLY A 128 4.37 29.98 0.00
C GLY A 128 5.08 29.49 1.26
N LEU A 129 4.35 28.74 2.05
CA LEU A 129 4.75 28.20 3.34
C LEU A 129 4.87 26.67 3.27
N PHE A 130 5.85 26.12 3.98
CA PHE A 130 5.92 24.70 4.28
C PHE A 130 5.38 24.46 5.70
N PRO A 131 4.16 23.89 5.87
CA PRO A 131 3.46 23.86 7.15
C PRO A 131 3.96 22.78 8.12
N ILE A 132 4.68 21.76 7.62
CA ILE A 132 5.24 20.69 8.44
C ILE A 132 6.61 21.08 9.03
N LEU A 133 6.75 20.95 10.34
CA LEU A 133 7.97 21.23 11.08
C LEU A 133 8.92 20.02 11.07
N LYS A 134 10.14 20.21 11.57
CA LYS A 134 11.21 19.18 11.55
C LYS A 134 10.93 17.99 12.48
N ASP A 135 10.01 18.14 13.41
CA ASP A 135 9.58 17.16 14.41
C ASP A 135 8.21 16.55 14.07
N ASP A 136 7.79 16.63 12.80
CA ASP A 136 6.53 16.09 12.28
C ASP A 136 5.27 16.76 12.88
N THR A 137 5.41 17.94 13.48
CA THR A 137 4.29 18.75 13.99
C THR A 137 3.87 19.87 13.02
N CYS A 138 2.69 20.44 13.24
CA CYS A 138 2.17 21.58 12.51
C CYS A 138 1.35 22.50 13.42
N SER A 139 1.16 23.75 13.00
CA SER A 139 0.36 24.77 13.70
C SER A 139 -0.98 25.06 13.04
N LEU A 140 -1.19 24.52 11.84
CA LEU A 140 -2.36 24.77 11.00
C LEU A 140 -2.70 23.55 10.15
N LEU A 141 -3.95 23.49 9.73
CA LEU A 141 -4.46 22.61 8.69
C LEU A 141 -5.23 23.46 7.68
N ALA A 142 -4.97 23.27 6.39
CA ALA A 142 -5.77 23.86 5.32
C ALA A 142 -6.36 22.76 4.43
N ILE A 143 -7.60 22.91 3.99
CA ILE A 143 -8.27 22.00 3.06
C ILE A 143 -8.57 22.78 1.77
N ASP A 144 -8.13 22.24 0.63
CA ASP A 144 -8.24 22.85 -0.69
C ASP A 144 -9.51 22.39 -1.41
N PHE A 145 -10.38 23.34 -1.75
CA PHE A 145 -11.65 23.12 -2.44
C PHE A 145 -11.64 23.86 -3.79
N ASP A 146 -11.48 23.14 -4.91
CA ASP A 146 -11.28 23.72 -6.24
C ASP A 146 -12.13 23.08 -7.36
N LYS A 147 -13.02 22.13 -7.01
CA LYS A 147 -13.81 21.32 -7.95
C LYS A 147 -15.29 21.27 -7.56
N GLY A 148 -16.15 21.01 -8.56
CA GLY A 148 -17.60 20.90 -8.36
C GLY A 148 -18.21 22.17 -7.73
N ASP A 149 -19.29 22.00 -6.96
CA ASP A 149 -19.88 23.08 -6.17
C ASP A 149 -19.15 23.26 -4.83
N TRP A 150 -17.94 23.82 -4.91
CA TRP A 150 -17.08 24.05 -3.75
C TRP A 150 -17.72 24.96 -2.70
N ARG A 151 -18.62 25.88 -3.10
CA ARG A 151 -19.30 26.78 -2.17
C ARG A 151 -20.24 26.00 -1.27
N GLU A 152 -21.12 25.20 -1.87
CA GLU A 152 -22.02 24.36 -1.06
C GLU A 152 -21.23 23.40 -0.17
N ALA A 153 -20.10 22.87 -0.65
CA ALA A 153 -19.23 22.03 0.17
C ALA A 153 -18.68 22.73 1.40
N VAL A 154 -18.17 23.94 1.24
CA VAL A 154 -17.66 24.76 2.35
C VAL A 154 -18.80 25.17 3.29
N ARG A 155 -20.00 25.45 2.78
CA ARG A 155 -21.18 25.79 3.60
C ARG A 155 -21.60 24.62 4.50
N VAL A 156 -21.71 23.41 3.95
CA VAL A 156 -22.04 22.22 4.73
C VAL A 156 -20.95 21.93 5.77
N LEU A 157 -19.68 22.02 5.37
CA LEU A 157 -18.57 21.85 6.30
C LEU A 157 -18.63 22.86 7.46
N ARG A 158 -19.01 24.12 7.18
CA ARG A 158 -19.21 25.17 8.18
C ARG A 158 -20.32 24.84 9.15
N LYS A 159 -21.46 24.39 8.64
CA LYS A 159 -22.58 23.95 9.47
C LYS A 159 -22.17 22.82 10.42
N VAL A 160 -21.46 21.81 9.91
CA VAL A 160 -20.99 20.68 10.73
C VAL A 160 -19.95 21.13 11.75
N ALA A 161 -18.94 21.91 11.34
CA ALA A 161 -17.93 22.42 12.26
C ALA A 161 -18.57 23.24 13.40
N SER A 162 -19.51 24.13 13.07
CA SER A 162 -20.23 24.95 14.04
C SER A 162 -21.03 24.11 15.05
N ALA A 163 -21.64 23.00 14.61
CA ALA A 163 -22.36 22.07 15.49
C ALA A 163 -21.46 21.41 16.56
N TYR A 164 -20.15 21.32 16.29
CA TYR A 164 -19.13 20.84 17.23
C TYR A 164 -18.34 21.98 17.90
N GLY A 165 -18.79 23.24 17.77
CA GLY A 165 -18.10 24.40 18.35
C GLY A 165 -16.75 24.70 17.71
N ILE A 166 -16.57 24.35 16.43
CA ILE A 166 -15.35 24.56 15.66
C ILE A 166 -15.59 25.71 14.68
N ASP A 167 -14.83 26.78 14.84
CA ASP A 167 -14.80 27.90 13.89
C ASP A 167 -13.89 27.53 12.71
N LEU A 168 -14.35 27.81 11.49
CA LEU A 168 -13.55 27.62 10.27
C LEU A 168 -13.37 28.94 9.53
N HIS A 169 -12.22 29.08 8.85
CA HIS A 169 -11.84 30.33 8.22
C HIS A 169 -11.60 30.12 6.73
N VAL A 170 -12.38 30.80 5.89
CA VAL A 170 -12.38 30.59 4.44
C VAL A 170 -11.59 31.68 3.75
N GLU A 171 -10.60 31.29 2.95
CA GLU A 171 -9.86 32.16 2.03
C GLU A 171 -10.24 31.82 0.58
N ILE A 172 -10.60 32.84 -0.21
CA ILE A 172 -10.83 32.64 -1.65
C ILE A 172 -9.51 32.38 -2.37
N SER A 173 -9.48 31.36 -3.21
CA SER A 173 -8.28 30.97 -3.97
C SER A 173 -7.83 32.06 -4.95
N ARG A 174 -6.61 31.92 -5.49
CA ARG A 174 -6.09 32.87 -6.49
C ARG A 174 -6.93 32.95 -7.76
N SER A 175 -7.58 31.86 -8.17
CA SER A 175 -8.41 31.86 -9.39
C SER A 175 -9.79 32.48 -9.13
N GLY A 176 -10.23 32.56 -7.88
CA GLY A 176 -11.61 32.87 -7.51
C GLY A 176 -12.59 31.69 -7.67
N ASN A 177 -12.13 30.57 -8.23
CA ASN A 177 -12.94 29.38 -8.54
C ASN A 177 -12.73 28.26 -7.50
N GLY A 178 -12.41 28.62 -6.27
CA GLY A 178 -12.16 27.70 -5.18
C GLY A 178 -11.81 28.43 -3.89
N ALA A 179 -11.61 27.70 -2.81
CA ALA A 179 -11.25 28.25 -1.51
C ALA A 179 -10.34 27.32 -0.71
N HIS A 180 -9.56 27.90 0.20
CA HIS A 180 -8.89 27.15 1.26
C HIS A 180 -9.66 27.35 2.57
N VAL A 181 -9.99 26.25 3.23
CA VAL A 181 -10.56 26.26 4.59
C VAL A 181 -9.43 26.04 5.59
N TRP A 182 -9.18 27.04 6.43
CA TRP A 182 -8.09 27.07 7.39
C TRP A 182 -8.58 26.76 8.80
N PHE A 183 -7.79 25.94 9.50
CA PHE A 183 -7.86 25.68 10.94
C PHE A 183 -6.49 25.99 11.55
N PHE A 184 -6.48 26.74 12.65
CA PHE A 184 -5.26 27.10 13.37
C PHE A 184 -5.28 26.49 14.76
N PHE A 185 -4.16 25.97 15.23
CA PHE A 185 -4.08 25.29 16.53
C PHE A 185 -3.43 26.18 17.59
N GLU A 186 -3.92 26.10 18.83
CA GLU A 186 -3.34 26.81 19.98
C GLU A 186 -1.92 26.33 20.30
N THR A 187 -1.72 25.01 20.19
CA THR A 187 -0.44 24.33 20.40
C THR A 187 -0.03 23.59 19.13
N LEU A 188 1.27 23.31 18.99
CA LEU A 188 1.73 22.40 17.93
C LEU A 188 1.14 21.01 18.17
N ILE A 189 0.58 20.42 17.12
CA ILE A 189 0.05 19.05 17.14
C ILE A 189 0.72 18.21 16.06
N SER A 190 0.68 16.88 16.19
CA SER A 190 1.26 16.03 15.16
C SER A 190 0.52 16.19 13.83
N CYS A 191 1.24 16.17 12.71
CA CYS A 191 0.61 16.27 11.38
C CYS A 191 -0.42 15.14 11.15
N ARG A 192 -0.18 13.97 11.73
CA ARG A 192 -1.11 12.84 11.70
C ARG A 192 -2.45 13.15 12.37
N GLU A 193 -2.44 13.76 13.55
CA GLU A 193 -3.66 14.14 14.28
C GLU A 193 -4.43 15.25 13.56
N ALA A 194 -3.73 16.26 13.03
CA ALA A 194 -4.34 17.33 12.24
C ALA A 194 -5.06 16.77 11.00
N ARG A 195 -4.42 15.85 10.28
CA ARG A 195 -5.02 15.22 9.09
C ARG A 195 -6.18 14.30 9.45
N LEU A 196 -6.09 13.54 10.54
CA LEU A 196 -7.20 12.72 11.02
C LEU A 196 -8.42 13.59 11.34
N PHE A 197 -8.20 14.74 11.98
CA PHE A 197 -9.23 15.71 12.31
C PHE A 197 -9.94 16.21 11.05
N GLY A 198 -9.18 16.69 10.06
CA GLY A 198 -9.74 17.13 8.78
C GLY A 198 -10.52 16.03 8.07
N LYS A 199 -9.99 14.80 8.03
CA LYS A 199 -10.65 13.64 7.39
C LYS A 199 -11.97 13.30 8.06
N LYS A 200 -12.03 13.35 9.40
CA LYS A 200 -13.27 13.08 10.14
C LYS A 200 -14.30 14.18 9.98
N LEU A 201 -13.88 15.44 10.00
CA LEU A 201 -14.78 16.56 9.81
C LEU A 201 -15.41 16.54 8.41
N LEU A 202 -14.62 16.22 7.38
CA LEU A 202 -15.14 15.97 6.04
C LEU A 202 -16.12 14.79 6.00
N ALA A 203 -15.78 13.68 6.65
CA ALA A 203 -16.67 12.52 6.72
C ALA A 203 -18.03 12.88 7.35
N LEU A 204 -18.03 13.67 8.43
CA LEU A 204 -19.25 14.19 9.06
C LEU A 204 -20.03 15.14 8.13
N ALA A 205 -19.34 16.04 7.41
CA ALA A 205 -19.99 16.91 6.43
C ALA A 205 -20.69 16.11 5.30
N MET A 206 -20.04 15.05 4.82
CA MET A 206 -20.60 14.19 3.78
C MET A 206 -21.78 13.33 4.28
N GLN A 207 -21.86 13.07 5.60
CA GLN A 207 -23.02 12.42 6.22
C GLN A 207 -24.25 13.33 6.31
N GLU A 208 -24.06 14.65 6.26
CA GLU A 208 -25.15 15.63 6.39
C GLU A 208 -25.71 16.05 5.02
N SER A 209 -24.91 16.00 3.95
CA SER A 209 -25.35 16.41 2.61
C SER A 209 -24.93 15.41 1.52
N PRO A 210 -25.89 14.77 0.83
CA PRO A 210 -25.61 13.77 -0.22
C PRO A 210 -25.11 14.39 -1.53
N LYS A 211 -25.26 15.71 -1.69
CA LYS A 211 -24.77 16.47 -2.85
C LYS A 211 -23.25 16.67 -2.82
N LEU A 212 -22.60 16.39 -1.68
CA LEU A 212 -21.16 16.45 -1.54
C LEU A 212 -20.50 15.24 -2.21
N SER A 213 -19.81 15.49 -3.32
CA SER A 213 -18.95 14.48 -3.95
C SER A 213 -17.58 14.41 -3.28
N PHE A 214 -16.94 13.23 -3.35
CA PHE A 214 -15.52 13.07 -3.05
C PHE A 214 -14.60 13.90 -3.95
N ASP A 215 -15.13 14.42 -5.07
CA ASP A 215 -14.36 15.17 -6.05
C ASP A 215 -14.24 16.67 -5.75
N SER A 216 -15.05 17.22 -4.82
CA SER A 216 -15.06 18.66 -4.52
C SER A 216 -13.84 19.16 -3.76
N PHE A 217 -12.99 18.24 -3.31
CA PHE A 217 -11.79 18.52 -2.53
C PHE A 217 -10.55 17.96 -3.22
N ASP A 218 -9.48 18.75 -3.28
CA ASP A 218 -8.21 18.32 -3.91
C ASP A 218 -7.29 17.64 -2.89
N ARG A 219 -7.00 18.33 -1.77
CA ARG A 219 -6.00 17.88 -0.77
C ARG A 219 -6.04 18.70 0.52
N MET A 220 -5.30 18.22 1.53
CA MET A 220 -5.06 18.93 2.80
C MET A 220 -3.60 19.36 2.92
N PHE A 221 -3.32 20.42 3.67
CA PHE A 221 -1.98 20.89 4.00
C PHE A 221 -1.83 20.99 5.53
N PRO A 222 -0.90 20.23 6.14
CA PRO A 222 0.03 19.27 5.54
C PRO A 222 -0.69 18.03 4.95
N ASN A 223 -0.18 17.50 3.84
CA ASN A 223 -0.71 16.29 3.17
C ASN A 223 0.02 14.99 3.59
N GLN A 224 0.91 15.07 4.56
CA GLN A 224 1.79 13.98 4.99
C GLN A 224 1.95 13.99 6.51
N ASP A 225 2.07 12.80 7.10
CA ASP A 225 2.12 12.63 8.56
C ASP A 225 3.52 12.92 9.14
N CYS A 226 4.56 12.70 8.33
CA CYS A 226 5.96 12.88 8.71
C CYS A 226 6.72 13.62 7.62
N LEU A 227 7.74 14.37 8.03
CA LEU A 227 8.67 15.05 7.15
C LEU A 227 9.70 14.05 6.63
N PRO A 228 9.82 13.87 5.31
CA PRO A 228 10.86 13.02 4.77
C PRO A 228 12.26 13.63 5.05
N LYS A 229 13.18 12.88 5.66
CA LYS A 229 14.60 13.25 5.94
C LYS A 229 15.29 14.11 4.85
N GLY A 230 15.37 15.43 5.02
CA GLY A 230 16.00 16.35 4.05
C GLY A 230 15.05 16.96 3.01
N GLY A 231 13.76 16.67 3.07
CA GLY A 231 12.71 17.37 2.33
C GLY A 231 12.15 18.57 3.10
N PHE A 232 11.35 19.39 2.42
CA PHE A 232 10.64 20.55 2.99
C PHE A 232 9.17 20.26 3.31
N GLY A 233 8.64 19.18 2.73
CA GLY A 233 7.22 18.89 2.70
C GLY A 233 6.49 19.66 1.61
N ASN A 234 5.16 19.56 1.63
CA ASN A 234 4.32 20.19 0.62
C ASN A 234 4.09 21.66 0.96
N LEU A 235 4.02 22.51 -0.06
CA LEU A 235 3.87 23.94 0.11
C LEU A 235 2.41 24.35 -0.08
N ILE A 236 1.99 25.37 0.67
CA ILE A 236 0.74 26.09 0.45
C ILE A 236 1.07 27.57 0.19
N ALA A 237 0.43 28.18 -0.80
CA ALA A 237 0.61 29.61 -1.08
C ALA A 237 -0.05 30.45 0.02
N LEU A 238 0.64 31.49 0.48
CA LEU A 238 0.15 32.37 1.55
C LEU A 238 -0.96 33.32 1.05
N PRO A 239 -1.94 33.67 1.91
CA PRO A 239 -2.98 34.64 1.61
C PRO A 239 -2.49 36.10 1.71
N LEU A 240 -3.38 37.04 1.35
CA LEU A 240 -3.17 38.49 1.40
C LEU A 240 -2.06 39.02 0.47
N GLN A 241 -1.80 38.33 -0.63
CA GLN A 241 -0.85 38.79 -1.65
C GLN A 241 -1.36 40.04 -2.35
N GLY A 242 -0.53 41.08 -2.45
CA GLY A 242 -0.95 42.45 -2.81
C GLY A 242 -1.90 42.58 -4.00
N GLN A 243 -1.55 42.07 -5.18
CA GLN A 243 -2.42 42.20 -6.37
C GLN A 243 -3.70 41.37 -6.23
N SER A 244 -3.57 40.13 -5.76
CA SER A 244 -4.74 39.25 -5.56
C SER A 244 -5.71 39.85 -4.54
N PHE A 245 -5.18 40.47 -3.48
CA PHE A 245 -5.94 41.14 -2.43
C PHE A 245 -6.80 42.29 -2.99
N GLN A 246 -6.25 43.10 -3.90
CA GLN A 246 -6.99 44.18 -4.56
C GLN A 246 -8.14 43.67 -5.44
N GLU A 247 -8.00 42.45 -5.98
CA GLU A 247 -9.04 41.78 -6.77
C GLU A 247 -10.07 41.02 -5.91
N GLY A 248 -10.02 41.12 -4.58
CA GLY A 248 -10.88 40.35 -3.68
C GLY A 248 -10.58 38.85 -3.66
N LYS A 249 -9.36 38.46 -4.04
CA LYS A 249 -8.86 37.07 -4.04
C LYS A 249 -7.74 36.94 -3.01
N ARG A 250 -7.45 35.73 -2.54
CA ARG A 250 -6.49 35.51 -1.44
C ARG A 250 -6.87 36.26 -0.16
N VAL A 251 -8.16 36.54 0.03
CA VAL A 251 -8.72 37.25 1.19
C VAL A 251 -9.67 36.33 1.93
N PHE A 252 -9.80 36.57 3.23
CA PHE A 252 -10.77 35.89 4.07
C PHE A 252 -12.17 36.47 3.87
N VAL A 253 -13.15 35.58 3.89
CA VAL A 253 -14.55 35.91 3.58
C VAL A 253 -15.51 35.40 4.66
N ASP A 254 -16.69 36.01 4.71
CA ASP A 254 -17.78 35.65 5.61
C ASP A 254 -18.58 34.41 5.13
N GLU A 255 -19.80 34.24 5.65
CA GLU A 255 -20.71 33.14 5.29
C GLU A 255 -21.30 33.27 3.88
N GLU A 256 -21.39 34.50 3.36
CA GLU A 256 -21.89 34.82 2.04
C GLU A 256 -20.76 34.99 1.01
N TYR A 257 -19.54 34.60 1.38
CA TYR A 257 -18.32 34.73 0.57
C TYR A 257 -17.94 36.17 0.24
N VAL A 258 -18.38 37.13 1.07
CA VAL A 258 -18.00 38.53 0.97
C VAL A 258 -16.70 38.76 1.75
N PRO A 259 -15.68 39.42 1.17
CA PRO A 259 -14.44 39.75 1.89
C PRO A 259 -14.70 40.62 3.11
N TYR A 260 -14.09 40.27 4.26
CA TYR A 260 -14.15 41.13 5.44
C TYR A 260 -13.51 42.49 5.18
N ASP A 261 -14.15 43.56 5.66
CA ASP A 261 -13.72 44.95 5.49
C ASP A 261 -12.30 45.23 6.05
N ASP A 262 -11.99 44.68 7.22
CA ASP A 262 -10.65 44.72 7.82
C ASP A 262 -10.12 43.30 8.05
N GLN A 263 -9.34 42.83 7.08
CA GLN A 263 -8.68 41.52 7.12
C GLN A 263 -7.75 41.35 8.33
N TRP A 264 -7.13 42.42 8.82
CA TRP A 264 -6.19 42.35 9.95
C TRP A 264 -6.91 42.25 11.28
N LEU A 265 -8.02 42.97 11.45
CA LEU A 265 -8.90 42.82 12.60
C LEU A 265 -9.48 41.40 12.65
N TYR A 266 -9.96 40.89 11.51
CA TYR A 266 -10.44 39.52 11.42
C TYR A 266 -9.38 38.48 11.82
N LEU A 267 -8.15 38.61 11.30
CA LEU A 267 -7.04 37.71 11.71
C LEU A 267 -6.67 37.86 13.20
N GLN A 268 -6.86 39.03 13.80
CA GLN A 268 -6.62 39.24 15.22
C GLN A 268 -7.67 38.55 16.10
N GLU A 269 -8.94 38.58 15.69
CA GLU A 269 -10.08 38.02 16.42
C GLU A 269 -10.33 36.53 16.13
N LEU A 270 -9.65 36.00 15.12
CA LEU A 270 -9.74 34.60 14.69
C LEU A 270 -9.46 33.63 15.85
N ARG A 271 -10.34 32.63 16.01
CA ARG A 271 -10.21 31.61 17.04
C ARG A 271 -9.32 30.45 16.61
N ARG A 272 -8.50 29.98 17.54
CA ARG A 272 -7.68 28.77 17.36
C ARG A 272 -8.35 27.59 18.03
N LEU A 273 -8.11 26.40 17.49
CA LEU A 273 -8.58 25.15 18.06
C LEU A 273 -7.63 24.68 19.14
N SER A 274 -8.20 24.35 20.29
CA SER A 274 -7.50 23.65 21.37
C SER A 274 -7.19 22.21 20.96
N TYR A 275 -6.18 21.61 21.58
CA TYR A 275 -5.87 20.19 21.38
C TYR A 275 -7.06 19.29 21.76
N GLN A 276 -7.84 19.68 22.78
CA GLN A 276 -9.02 18.93 23.21
C GLN A 276 -10.10 18.87 22.13
N GLN A 277 -10.45 20.00 21.50
CA GLN A 277 -11.43 20.03 20.41
C GLN A 277 -11.01 19.14 19.23
N VAL A 278 -9.71 19.13 18.91
CA VAL A 278 -9.15 18.23 17.89
C VAL A 278 -9.34 16.76 18.27
N GLN A 279 -9.07 16.42 19.54
CA GLN A 279 -9.21 15.05 20.04
C GLN A 279 -10.68 14.59 20.12
N GLU A 280 -11.60 15.47 20.50
CA GLU A 280 -13.04 15.16 20.53
C GLU A 280 -13.52 14.65 19.17
N ILE A 281 -13.21 15.38 18.09
CA ILE A 281 -13.49 14.90 16.73
C ILE A 281 -12.72 13.62 16.41
N ASN A 282 -11.42 13.56 16.72
CA ASN A 282 -10.57 12.39 16.46
C ASN A 282 -11.01 11.12 17.21
N GLN A 283 -11.82 11.23 18.26
CA GLN A 283 -12.34 10.10 19.04
C GLN A 283 -13.77 9.71 18.67
N LEU A 284 -14.53 10.54 17.95
CA LEU A 284 -15.89 10.20 17.49
C LEU A 284 -15.93 8.86 16.74
N SER A 285 -16.75 7.92 17.19
CA SER A 285 -17.11 6.77 16.37
C SER A 285 -18.08 7.23 15.29
N LEU A 286 -17.80 6.90 14.03
CA LEU A 286 -18.72 7.10 12.92
C LEU A 286 -19.50 5.82 12.67
N GLU A 287 -19.95 5.16 13.74
CA GLU A 287 -20.76 3.95 13.65
C GLU A 287 -22.14 4.34 13.11
N MET A 288 -22.53 3.70 12.01
CA MET A 288 -23.76 3.99 11.30
C MET A 288 -24.66 2.78 11.41
N HIS A 289 -25.88 2.98 11.88
CA HIS A 289 -26.87 1.93 12.05
C HIS A 289 -28.03 2.16 11.09
N PHE A 290 -28.25 1.19 10.18
CA PHE A 290 -29.28 1.28 9.14
C PHE A 290 -30.44 0.31 9.37
N GLU A 291 -30.66 -0.15 10.61
CA GLU A 291 -31.67 -1.18 10.94
C GLU A 291 -33.08 -0.85 10.46
N LYS A 292 -33.42 0.43 10.40
CA LYS A 292 -34.75 0.91 10.00
C LYS A 292 -34.81 1.40 8.55
N GLU A 293 -33.68 1.55 7.88
CA GLU A 293 -33.60 2.16 6.55
C GLU A 293 -33.92 1.11 5.47
N PRO A 294 -35.03 1.27 4.73
CA PRO A 294 -35.33 0.39 3.61
C PRO A 294 -34.33 0.65 2.49
N LEU A 295 -33.79 -0.42 1.92
CA LEU A 295 -32.84 -0.32 0.82
C LEU A 295 -33.32 -1.20 -0.32
N GLU A 296 -33.48 -0.62 -1.51
CA GLU A 296 -33.78 -1.36 -2.73
C GLU A 296 -32.52 -1.40 -3.61
N VAL A 297 -32.10 -2.59 -4.02
CA VAL A 297 -30.90 -2.79 -4.83
C VAL A 297 -31.28 -3.62 -6.06
N HIS A 298 -31.09 -3.05 -7.23
CA HIS A 298 -31.20 -3.79 -8.48
C HIS A 298 -29.89 -4.52 -8.76
N LYS A 299 -29.99 -5.84 -8.89
CA LYS A 299 -28.86 -6.73 -9.09
C LYS A 299 -28.70 -7.02 -10.57
N GLY A 300 -27.59 -6.54 -11.13
CA GLY A 300 -27.17 -6.82 -12.49
C GLY A 300 -25.68 -7.12 -12.55
N ARG A 301 -24.99 -6.63 -13.59
CA ARG A 301 -23.52 -6.64 -13.67
C ARG A 301 -22.87 -5.91 -12.49
N VAL A 302 -23.49 -4.79 -12.13
CA VAL A 302 -23.21 -3.99 -10.94
C VAL A 302 -24.49 -3.92 -10.10
N LEU A 303 -24.36 -3.52 -8.85
CA LEU A 303 -25.50 -3.22 -7.99
C LEU A 303 -25.93 -1.78 -8.27
N THR A 304 -27.16 -1.58 -8.67
CA THR A 304 -27.71 -0.25 -8.95
C THR A 304 -28.66 0.16 -7.85
N ILE A 305 -28.42 1.34 -7.28
CA ILE A 305 -29.18 1.89 -6.15
C ILE A 305 -29.64 3.30 -6.50
N VAL A 306 -30.92 3.60 -6.31
CA VAL A 306 -31.46 4.94 -6.53
C VAL A 306 -31.01 5.87 -5.38
N LYS A 307 -30.36 6.99 -5.69
CA LYS A 307 -29.82 7.89 -4.65
C LYS A 307 -30.91 8.55 -3.81
N ASN A 308 -32.04 8.89 -4.43
CA ASN A 308 -33.13 9.60 -3.76
C ASN A 308 -33.88 8.75 -2.72
N SER A 309 -33.71 7.42 -2.74
CA SER A 309 -34.28 6.54 -1.72
C SER A 309 -33.38 6.38 -0.49
N LEU A 310 -32.18 6.98 -0.49
CA LEU A 310 -31.19 6.82 0.57
C LEU A 310 -31.12 8.04 1.48
N SER A 311 -30.87 7.79 2.76
CA SER A 311 -30.34 8.82 3.65
C SER A 311 -28.93 9.23 3.20
N PRO A 312 -28.49 10.46 3.47
CA PRO A 312 -27.12 10.88 3.17
C PRO A 312 -26.07 10.01 3.87
N GLN A 313 -26.40 9.50 5.06
CA GLN A 313 -25.56 8.56 5.81
C GLN A 313 -25.42 7.21 5.10
N ALA A 314 -26.52 6.64 4.59
CA ALA A 314 -26.47 5.39 3.84
C ALA A 314 -25.70 5.55 2.53
N LEU A 315 -25.93 6.64 1.80
CA LEU A 315 -25.18 6.94 0.58
C LEU A 315 -23.67 7.04 0.85
N PHE A 316 -23.27 7.77 1.90
CA PHE A 316 -21.88 7.87 2.31
C PHE A 316 -21.29 6.50 2.68
N TYR A 317 -22.02 5.71 3.46
CA TYR A 317 -21.58 4.37 3.84
C TYR A 317 -21.36 3.47 2.64
N LEU A 318 -22.30 3.44 1.69
CA LEU A 318 -22.23 2.64 0.48
C LEU A 318 -21.04 3.05 -0.41
N LYS A 319 -20.79 4.36 -0.59
CA LYS A 319 -19.60 4.85 -1.29
C LYS A 319 -18.31 4.43 -0.58
N LYS A 320 -18.26 4.58 0.75
CA LYS A 320 -17.10 4.18 1.57
C LYS A 320 -16.85 2.68 1.49
N LEU A 321 -17.90 1.87 1.43
CA LEU A 321 -17.81 0.41 1.31
C LEU A 321 -17.10 -0.02 0.02
N ALA A 322 -17.32 0.72 -1.07
CA ALA A 322 -16.67 0.54 -2.37
C ALA A 322 -15.37 1.36 -2.54
N SER A 323 -14.78 1.84 -1.44
CA SER A 323 -13.59 2.69 -1.45
C SER A 323 -12.52 2.16 -0.48
N PHE A 324 -11.26 2.27 -0.84
CA PHE A 324 -10.16 1.90 0.06
C PHE A 324 -8.88 2.68 -0.23
N SER A 325 -8.03 2.80 0.78
CA SER A 325 -6.73 3.48 0.69
C SER A 325 -5.82 2.81 -0.34
N ASN A 326 -5.19 3.60 -1.21
CA ASN A 326 -4.24 3.12 -2.20
C ASN A 326 -2.84 2.95 -1.61
N PRO A 327 -2.35 1.73 -1.34
CA PRO A 327 -1.05 1.52 -0.70
C PRO A 327 0.12 2.01 -1.56
N GLU A 328 -0.04 2.01 -2.89
CA GLU A 328 0.98 2.52 -3.82
C GLU A 328 1.22 4.02 -3.63
N TYR A 329 0.15 4.79 -3.34
CA TYR A 329 0.27 6.22 -3.02
C TYR A 329 1.16 6.42 -1.79
N TYR A 330 0.88 5.71 -0.70
CA TYR A 330 1.64 5.84 0.55
C TYR A 330 3.07 5.32 0.41
N LEU A 331 3.30 4.27 -0.39
CA LEU A 331 4.65 3.79 -0.71
C LEU A 331 5.45 4.82 -1.52
N LYS A 332 4.86 5.39 -2.58
CA LYS A 332 5.50 6.46 -3.36
C LYS A 332 5.78 7.68 -2.49
N GLN A 333 4.84 8.06 -1.64
CA GLN A 333 5.00 9.14 -0.67
C GLN A 333 6.16 8.87 0.30
N ALA A 334 6.23 7.66 0.88
CA ALA A 334 7.32 7.26 1.78
C ALA A 334 8.69 7.22 1.07
N MET A 335 8.71 6.82 -0.21
CA MET A 335 9.91 6.81 -1.06
C MET A 335 10.22 8.18 -1.69
N ARG A 336 9.39 9.21 -1.43
CA ARG A 336 9.47 10.55 -2.05
C ARG A 336 9.46 10.56 -3.57
N GLN A 337 8.78 9.58 -4.15
CA GLN A 337 8.52 9.56 -5.57
C GLN A 337 7.30 10.46 -5.88
N PRO A 338 7.23 11.06 -7.07
CA PRO A 338 6.05 11.81 -7.49
C PRO A 338 4.78 10.94 -7.36
N THR A 339 3.77 11.47 -6.68
CA THR A 339 2.44 10.84 -6.56
C THR A 339 1.48 11.35 -7.63
N TYR A 340 1.96 12.17 -8.57
CA TYR A 340 1.20 12.62 -9.72
C TYR A 340 0.63 11.39 -10.47
N GLN A 341 -0.69 11.36 -10.66
CA GLN A 341 -1.47 10.23 -11.23
C GLN A 341 -1.68 9.00 -10.34
N THR A 342 -1.19 9.00 -9.09
CA THR A 342 -1.51 7.94 -8.13
C THR A 342 -2.53 8.50 -7.13
N PRO A 343 -3.80 8.08 -7.16
CA PRO A 343 -4.80 8.59 -6.24
C PRO A 343 -4.54 8.06 -4.81
N GLU A 344 -4.86 8.84 -3.78
CA GLU A 344 -4.76 8.41 -2.37
C GLU A 344 -5.77 7.31 -2.04
N THR A 345 -6.95 7.35 -2.66
CA THR A 345 -8.05 6.40 -2.49
C THR A 345 -8.40 5.77 -3.84
N ILE A 346 -8.64 4.47 -3.85
CA ILE A 346 -9.23 3.76 -5.00
C ILE A 346 -10.74 3.69 -4.78
N TYR A 347 -11.49 4.16 -5.77
CA TYR A 347 -12.94 4.12 -5.83
C TYR A 347 -13.36 3.05 -6.84
N LEU A 348 -14.16 2.07 -6.40
CA LEU A 348 -14.71 1.03 -7.29
C LEU A 348 -16.20 1.22 -7.60
N PHE A 349 -16.80 2.29 -7.08
CA PHE A 349 -18.15 2.71 -7.44
C PHE A 349 -18.15 3.70 -8.59
N GLU A 350 -19.26 3.73 -9.31
CA GLU A 350 -19.58 4.78 -10.29
C GLU A 350 -20.89 5.43 -9.87
N GLU A 351 -21.15 6.65 -10.32
CA GLU A 351 -22.41 7.33 -10.01
C GLU A 351 -22.84 8.29 -11.12
N ASP A 352 -24.14 8.40 -11.34
CA ASP A 352 -24.76 9.44 -12.19
C ASP A 352 -25.73 10.30 -11.36
N ASP A 353 -26.49 11.21 -11.96
CA ASP A 353 -27.39 12.11 -11.21
C ASP A 353 -28.45 11.37 -10.36
N ARG A 354 -28.82 10.13 -10.74
CA ARG A 354 -29.92 9.37 -10.13
C ARG A 354 -29.46 8.12 -9.40
N HIS A 355 -28.39 7.47 -9.85
CA HIS A 355 -28.01 6.13 -9.41
C HIS A 355 -26.58 6.06 -8.89
N LEU A 356 -26.39 5.20 -7.91
CA LEU A 356 -25.10 4.70 -7.44
C LEU A 356 -24.90 3.28 -7.97
N TYR A 357 -23.73 3.02 -8.55
CA TYR A 357 -23.34 1.72 -9.09
C TYR A 357 -22.22 1.14 -8.23
N LEU A 358 -22.48 0.03 -7.55
CA LEU A 358 -21.52 -0.64 -6.67
C LEU A 358 -21.05 -1.99 -7.24
N PRO A 359 -19.83 -2.42 -6.90
CA PRO A 359 -19.38 -3.78 -7.20
C PRO A 359 -20.28 -4.86 -6.58
N ARG A 360 -20.61 -5.90 -7.37
CA ARG A 360 -21.50 -7.00 -6.96
C ARG A 360 -21.00 -7.85 -5.80
N GLY A 361 -19.69 -7.91 -5.56
CA GLY A 361 -19.12 -8.63 -4.42
C GLY A 361 -19.47 -8.02 -3.07
N LEU A 362 -20.06 -6.82 -3.04
CA LEU A 362 -20.51 -6.15 -1.82
C LEU A 362 -21.89 -6.58 -1.34
N VAL A 363 -22.65 -7.41 -2.09
CA VAL A 363 -24.03 -7.80 -1.73
C VAL A 363 -24.12 -8.35 -0.31
N SER A 364 -23.25 -9.29 0.07
CA SER A 364 -23.30 -9.91 1.40
C SER A 364 -23.12 -8.88 2.52
N LYS A 365 -22.19 -7.94 2.33
CA LYS A 365 -21.92 -6.89 3.31
C LYS A 365 -23.05 -5.85 3.36
N ILE A 366 -23.69 -5.56 2.23
CA ILE A 366 -24.89 -4.71 2.20
C ILE A 366 -26.04 -5.42 2.93
N GLN A 367 -26.26 -6.72 2.69
CA GLN A 367 -27.25 -7.53 3.40
C GLN A 367 -27.03 -7.54 4.92
N GLU A 368 -25.78 -7.70 5.36
CA GLU A 368 -25.41 -7.64 6.78
C GLU A 368 -25.70 -6.27 7.41
N THR A 369 -25.49 -5.18 6.66
CA THR A 369 -25.61 -3.81 7.18
C THR A 369 -27.04 -3.26 7.10
N PHE A 370 -27.83 -3.68 6.11
CA PHE A 370 -29.19 -3.20 5.85
C PHE A 370 -30.20 -4.36 6.00
N PRO A 371 -30.73 -4.62 7.21
CA PRO A 371 -31.66 -5.72 7.45
C PRO A 371 -32.95 -5.67 6.62
N LYS A 372 -33.37 -4.46 6.18
CA LYS A 372 -34.54 -4.22 5.33
C LYS A 372 -34.17 -4.07 3.85
N LEU A 373 -33.22 -4.87 3.38
CA LEU A 373 -32.82 -4.90 1.98
C LEU A 373 -33.84 -5.67 1.13
N THR A 374 -34.26 -5.07 0.02
CA THR A 374 -34.97 -5.73 -1.07
C THR A 374 -34.03 -5.85 -2.27
N LEU A 375 -33.73 -7.09 -2.66
CA LEU A 375 -32.95 -7.38 -3.87
C LEU A 375 -33.90 -7.59 -5.04
N ILE A 376 -33.77 -6.78 -6.09
CA ILE A 376 -34.52 -6.92 -7.32
C ILE A 376 -33.59 -7.48 -8.39
N GLU A 377 -33.89 -8.68 -8.86
CA GLU A 377 -33.11 -9.30 -9.93
C GLU A 377 -33.53 -8.73 -11.28
N GLN A 378 -32.56 -8.39 -12.13
CA GLN A 378 -32.86 -8.13 -13.53
C GLN A 378 -33.26 -9.45 -14.20
N GLU A 379 -34.38 -9.44 -14.94
CA GLU A 379 -34.77 -10.57 -15.78
C GLU A 379 -33.64 -10.94 -16.74
N ARG A 380 -33.22 -12.20 -16.69
CA ARG A 380 -32.19 -12.76 -17.56
C ARG A 380 -32.63 -14.10 -18.09
N VAL A 381 -32.28 -14.34 -19.35
CA VAL A 381 -32.41 -15.66 -19.96
C VAL A 381 -31.20 -16.48 -19.51
N GLU A 382 -31.38 -17.27 -18.46
CA GLU A 382 -30.34 -18.21 -18.04
C GLU A 382 -30.31 -19.40 -19.01
N ASN A 383 -29.13 -19.72 -19.51
CA ASN A 383 -28.96 -20.76 -20.52
C ASN A 383 -28.53 -22.06 -19.81
N GLU A 384 -29.50 -22.97 -19.66
CA GLU A 384 -29.22 -24.31 -19.14
C GLU A 384 -28.38 -25.12 -20.13
N ILE A 385 -27.45 -25.92 -19.60
CA ILE A 385 -26.68 -26.89 -20.36
C ILE A 385 -26.72 -28.23 -19.63
N LYS A 386 -26.88 -29.32 -20.37
CA LYS A 386 -26.87 -30.67 -19.81
C LYS A 386 -25.46 -31.20 -19.71
N VAL A 387 -24.90 -31.09 -18.51
CA VAL A 387 -23.56 -31.55 -18.19
C VAL A 387 -23.54 -32.26 -16.83
N SER A 388 -22.76 -33.34 -16.74
CA SER A 388 -22.60 -34.15 -15.54
C SER A 388 -21.11 -34.33 -15.19
N PHE A 389 -20.82 -34.50 -13.90
CA PHE A 389 -19.48 -34.76 -13.39
C PHE A 389 -19.28 -36.25 -13.14
N THR A 390 -18.20 -36.82 -13.65
CA THR A 390 -17.91 -38.27 -13.58
C THR A 390 -16.81 -38.65 -12.59
N GLY A 391 -16.17 -37.67 -11.95
CA GLY A 391 -15.14 -37.92 -10.94
C GLY A 391 -15.71 -38.20 -9.55
N GLU A 392 -14.85 -38.67 -8.66
CA GLU A 392 -15.12 -38.71 -7.22
C GLU A 392 -14.41 -37.55 -6.54
N LEU A 393 -15.14 -36.78 -5.73
CA LEU A 393 -14.58 -35.70 -4.93
C LEU A 393 -14.10 -36.27 -3.58
N ARG A 394 -12.99 -35.74 -3.08
CA ARG A 394 -12.58 -35.98 -1.69
C ARG A 394 -13.54 -35.27 -0.75
N PHE A 395 -13.68 -35.76 0.49
CA PHE A 395 -14.52 -35.13 1.51
C PHE A 395 -14.30 -33.60 1.64
N ASN A 396 -13.04 -33.14 1.67
CA ASN A 396 -12.75 -31.70 1.74
C ASN A 396 -13.17 -30.92 0.48
N GLN A 397 -13.15 -31.56 -0.69
CA GLN A 397 -13.66 -30.99 -1.93
C GLN A 397 -15.19 -30.96 -1.94
N GLU A 398 -15.86 -31.96 -1.38
CA GLU A 398 -17.32 -31.96 -1.22
C GLU A 398 -17.79 -30.82 -0.31
N LEU A 399 -17.11 -30.62 0.83
CA LEU A 399 -17.36 -29.47 1.72
C LEU A 399 -17.16 -28.15 0.98
N ALA A 400 -16.03 -28.00 0.28
CA ALA A 400 -15.76 -26.81 -0.51
C ALA A 400 -16.81 -26.55 -1.60
N LEU A 401 -17.28 -27.61 -2.28
CA LEU A 401 -18.33 -27.50 -3.29
C LEU A 401 -19.65 -27.04 -2.67
N SER A 402 -20.03 -27.61 -1.53
CA SER A 402 -21.24 -27.21 -0.79
C SER A 402 -21.20 -25.73 -0.43
N ASP A 403 -20.10 -25.27 0.18
CA ASP A 403 -19.94 -23.86 0.57
C ASP A 403 -19.97 -22.90 -0.63
N MET A 404 -19.35 -23.29 -1.74
CA MET A 404 -19.37 -22.51 -2.98
C MET A 404 -20.77 -22.43 -3.61
N LEU A 405 -21.64 -23.42 -3.40
CA LEU A 405 -23.00 -23.43 -3.94
C LEU A 405 -23.98 -22.55 -3.13
N VAL A 406 -23.67 -22.21 -1.88
CA VAL A 406 -24.52 -21.38 -1.00
C VAL A 406 -24.70 -19.97 -1.55
N ALA A 407 -23.67 -19.41 -2.19
CA ALA A 407 -23.69 -18.07 -2.74
C ALA A 407 -23.48 -18.06 -4.25
N GLU A 408 -23.97 -17.02 -4.90
CA GLU A 408 -23.77 -16.84 -6.33
C GLU A 408 -22.37 -16.40 -6.69
N ASN A 409 -21.72 -15.68 -5.77
CA ASN A 409 -20.41 -15.12 -6.00
C ASN A 409 -19.53 -15.28 -4.78
N GLY A 410 -18.24 -15.55 -5.01
CA GLY A 410 -17.27 -15.67 -3.94
C GLY A 410 -16.02 -16.43 -4.31
N VAL A 411 -15.13 -16.58 -3.34
CA VAL A 411 -13.77 -17.06 -3.57
C VAL A 411 -13.51 -18.35 -2.80
N LEU A 412 -12.97 -19.35 -3.51
CA LEU A 412 -12.32 -20.51 -2.92
C LEU A 412 -10.83 -20.21 -2.68
N CYS A 413 -10.43 -20.30 -1.43
CA CYS A 413 -9.03 -20.26 -1.02
C CYS A 413 -8.50 -21.69 -0.81
N ALA A 414 -7.79 -22.23 -1.80
CA ALA A 414 -7.27 -23.59 -1.74
C ALA A 414 -5.86 -23.71 -2.33
N GLY A 415 -4.96 -24.37 -1.58
CA GLY A 415 -3.57 -24.58 -1.97
C GLY A 415 -3.40 -25.34 -3.28
N THR A 416 -2.19 -25.26 -3.84
CA THR A 416 -1.79 -26.09 -4.97
C THR A 416 -1.87 -27.57 -4.58
N GLY A 417 -2.52 -28.39 -5.42
CA GLY A 417 -2.75 -29.81 -5.14
C GLY A 417 -4.13 -30.15 -4.55
N PHE A 418 -4.92 -29.17 -4.10
CA PHE A 418 -6.31 -29.39 -3.65
C PHE A 418 -7.24 -29.86 -4.78
N GLY A 419 -6.85 -29.69 -6.05
CA GLY A 419 -7.69 -30.03 -7.20
C GLY A 419 -8.72 -28.96 -7.55
N LYS A 420 -8.33 -27.67 -7.54
CA LYS A 420 -9.20 -26.52 -7.89
C LYS A 420 -9.91 -26.71 -9.25
N THR A 421 -9.21 -27.25 -10.25
CA THR A 421 -9.79 -27.52 -11.57
C THR A 421 -10.86 -28.62 -11.50
N VAL A 422 -10.65 -29.67 -10.70
CA VAL A 422 -11.62 -30.75 -10.49
C VAL A 422 -12.86 -30.24 -9.77
N LEU A 423 -12.67 -29.45 -8.69
CA LEU A 423 -13.77 -28.78 -8.00
C LEU A 423 -14.53 -27.83 -8.93
N GLY A 424 -13.81 -27.06 -9.76
CA GLY A 424 -14.40 -26.19 -10.77
C GLY A 424 -15.26 -26.95 -11.78
N SER A 425 -14.79 -28.10 -12.28
CA SER A 425 -15.61 -28.99 -13.12
C SER A 425 -16.87 -29.46 -12.39
N ALA A 426 -16.75 -29.91 -11.13
CA ALA A 426 -17.92 -30.31 -10.34
C ALA A 426 -18.90 -29.14 -10.11
N LEU A 427 -18.40 -27.93 -9.89
CA LEU A 427 -19.21 -26.71 -9.76
C LEU A 427 -19.97 -26.39 -11.05
N ILE A 428 -19.32 -26.51 -12.21
CA ILE A 428 -19.97 -26.38 -13.53
C ILE A 428 -21.11 -27.39 -13.67
N ALA A 429 -20.83 -28.67 -13.34
CA ALA A 429 -21.83 -29.73 -13.43
C ALA A 429 -23.00 -29.55 -12.45
N LYS A 430 -22.78 -28.90 -11.30
CA LYS A 430 -23.85 -28.58 -10.33
C LYS A 430 -24.66 -27.35 -10.74
N ARG A 431 -24.04 -26.36 -11.38
CA ARG A 431 -24.73 -25.16 -11.86
C ARG A 431 -25.48 -25.41 -13.17
N GLN A 432 -24.99 -26.29 -14.04
CA GLN A 432 -25.62 -26.63 -15.34
C GLN A 432 -25.94 -25.39 -16.19
N ARG A 433 -25.00 -24.43 -16.19
CA ARG A 433 -25.13 -23.16 -16.92
C ARG A 433 -23.93 -22.93 -17.84
N ARG A 434 -24.14 -22.15 -18.90
CA ARG A 434 -23.06 -21.73 -19.81
C ARG A 434 -21.94 -21.05 -19.02
N THR A 435 -20.74 -21.60 -19.14
CA THR A 435 -19.61 -21.22 -18.27
C THR A 435 -18.41 -20.71 -19.07
N LEU A 436 -17.87 -19.57 -18.64
CA LEU A 436 -16.58 -19.06 -19.09
C LEU A 436 -15.53 -19.22 -17.98
N ILE A 437 -14.44 -19.90 -18.28
CA ILE A 437 -13.30 -20.06 -17.38
C ILE A 437 -12.21 -19.07 -17.82
N LEU A 438 -11.83 -18.17 -16.93
CA LEU A 438 -10.85 -17.13 -17.18
C LEU A 438 -9.50 -17.51 -16.59
N VAL A 439 -8.47 -17.57 -17.44
CA VAL A 439 -7.09 -17.90 -17.07
C VAL A 439 -6.12 -16.83 -17.59
N HIS A 440 -4.95 -16.72 -16.96
CA HIS A 440 -3.96 -15.68 -17.31
C HIS A 440 -2.76 -16.19 -18.12
N ASN A 441 -2.62 -17.51 -18.27
CA ASN A 441 -1.55 -18.11 -19.06
C ASN A 441 -2.03 -19.35 -19.85
N ARG A 442 -1.32 -19.64 -20.95
CA ARG A 442 -1.68 -20.71 -21.88
C ARG A 442 -1.60 -22.11 -21.25
N GLN A 443 -0.71 -22.29 -20.28
CA GLN A 443 -0.51 -23.59 -19.65
C GLN A 443 -1.72 -23.97 -18.79
N LEU A 444 -2.27 -23.02 -18.04
CA LEU A 444 -3.54 -23.19 -17.33
C LEU A 444 -4.70 -23.43 -18.30
N LEU A 445 -4.73 -22.74 -19.44
CA LEU A 445 -5.76 -22.97 -20.46
C LEU A 445 -5.75 -24.43 -20.94
N GLU A 446 -4.57 -24.96 -21.30
CA GLU A 446 -4.42 -26.34 -21.76
C GLU A 446 -4.80 -27.33 -20.63
N GLN A 447 -4.40 -27.05 -19.38
CA GLN A 447 -4.77 -27.85 -18.22
C GLN A 447 -6.29 -27.88 -17.97
N TRP A 448 -6.97 -26.74 -18.06
CA TRP A 448 -8.42 -26.70 -17.90
C TRP A 448 -9.14 -27.51 -18.98
N ILE A 449 -8.76 -27.35 -20.24
CA ILE A 449 -9.38 -28.12 -21.35
C ILE A 449 -9.23 -29.63 -21.12
N GLU A 450 -8.04 -30.09 -20.73
CA GLU A 450 -7.79 -31.50 -20.44
C GLU A 450 -8.67 -32.00 -19.28
N ARG A 451 -8.73 -31.26 -18.17
CA ARG A 451 -9.50 -31.65 -16.98
C ARG A 451 -11.01 -31.61 -17.23
N LEU A 452 -11.51 -30.65 -18.02
CA LEU A 452 -12.91 -30.62 -18.41
C LEU A 452 -13.25 -31.85 -19.27
N GLY A 453 -12.41 -32.21 -20.24
CA GLY A 453 -12.60 -33.40 -21.06
C GLY A 453 -12.51 -34.72 -20.28
N GLN A 454 -11.76 -34.76 -19.17
CA GLN A 454 -11.68 -35.95 -18.30
C GLN A 454 -12.90 -36.11 -17.38
N PHE A 455 -13.43 -35.01 -16.85
CA PHE A 455 -14.38 -35.04 -15.74
C PHE A 455 -15.80 -34.62 -16.09
N LEU A 456 -16.03 -34.04 -17.27
CA LEU A 456 -17.36 -33.61 -17.71
C LEU A 456 -17.87 -34.47 -18.86
N VAL A 457 -19.13 -34.86 -18.76
CA VAL A 457 -19.90 -35.52 -19.84
C VAL A 457 -21.07 -34.63 -20.20
N PHE A 458 -21.18 -34.31 -21.49
CA PHE A 458 -22.21 -33.42 -22.04
C PHE A 458 -23.28 -34.22 -22.78
N ASP A 459 -24.54 -33.92 -22.52
CA ASP A 459 -25.70 -34.35 -23.32
C ASP A 459 -26.17 -33.17 -24.19
N GLU A 460 -25.24 -32.63 -24.98
CA GLU A 460 -25.40 -31.46 -25.85
C GLU A 460 -24.84 -31.77 -27.24
N GLU A 461 -25.31 -31.08 -28.26
CA GLU A 461 -24.71 -31.19 -29.60
C GLU A 461 -23.30 -30.58 -29.61
N GLU A 462 -22.38 -31.23 -30.34
CA GLU A 462 -21.02 -30.70 -30.49
C GLU A 462 -21.05 -29.40 -31.30
N ALA A 463 -20.40 -28.35 -30.78
CA ALA A 463 -20.30 -27.12 -31.54
C ALA A 463 -19.37 -27.29 -32.74
N VAL A 464 -19.72 -26.64 -33.85
CA VAL A 464 -18.95 -26.65 -35.09
C VAL A 464 -18.52 -25.24 -35.49
N ARG A 465 -17.47 -25.15 -36.31
CA ARG A 465 -17.03 -23.91 -36.96
C ARG A 465 -16.73 -24.14 -38.43
N TYR A 466 -16.81 -23.08 -39.22
CA TYR A 466 -16.46 -23.12 -40.63
C TYR A 466 -15.08 -22.48 -40.87
N THR A 467 -14.25 -23.10 -41.70
CA THR A 467 -12.99 -22.48 -42.17
C THR A 467 -13.28 -21.35 -43.17
N PRO A 468 -12.31 -20.48 -43.49
CA PRO A 468 -12.48 -19.50 -44.57
C PRO A 468 -12.85 -20.12 -45.93
N SER A 469 -12.50 -21.40 -46.13
CA SER A 469 -12.88 -22.21 -47.30
C SER A 469 -14.26 -22.88 -47.18
N GLY A 470 -15.06 -22.56 -46.17
CA GLY A 470 -16.41 -23.10 -45.95
C GLY A 470 -16.46 -24.53 -45.40
N ARG A 471 -15.33 -25.16 -45.02
CA ARG A 471 -15.34 -26.52 -44.47
C ARG A 471 -15.75 -26.50 -43.00
N GLU A 472 -16.70 -27.35 -42.66
CA GLU A 472 -17.10 -27.59 -41.28
C GLU A 472 -15.99 -28.30 -40.50
N LYS A 473 -15.78 -27.88 -39.26
CA LYS A 473 -14.87 -28.50 -38.29
C LYS A 473 -15.53 -28.53 -36.92
N ILE A 474 -15.57 -29.70 -36.32
CA ILE A 474 -16.01 -29.89 -34.95
C ILE A 474 -15.05 -29.18 -33.97
N ILE A 475 -15.61 -28.44 -33.03
CA ILE A 475 -14.93 -27.87 -31.87
C ILE A 475 -15.06 -28.85 -30.69
N GLY A 476 -16.25 -29.45 -30.52
CA GLY A 476 -16.65 -30.28 -29.37
C GLY A 476 -17.50 -29.49 -28.38
N HIS A 477 -17.57 -29.94 -27.12
CA HIS A 477 -18.33 -29.27 -26.05
C HIS A 477 -17.54 -28.22 -25.27
N VAL A 478 -16.20 -28.26 -25.35
CA VAL A 478 -15.32 -27.32 -24.66
C VAL A 478 -14.56 -26.46 -25.66
N GLY A 479 -14.77 -25.14 -25.62
CA GLY A 479 -14.10 -24.20 -26.51
C GLY A 479 -12.93 -23.46 -25.87
N GLN A 480 -12.24 -22.67 -26.70
CA GLN A 480 -11.10 -21.88 -26.28
C GLN A 480 -11.07 -20.51 -26.95
N PHE A 481 -10.71 -19.48 -26.19
CA PHE A 481 -10.53 -18.11 -26.69
C PHE A 481 -9.12 -17.61 -26.35
N VAL A 482 -8.18 -17.87 -27.26
CA VAL A 482 -6.76 -17.55 -27.09
C VAL A 482 -6.07 -17.16 -28.41
N GLY A 483 -5.55 -15.93 -28.47
CA GLY A 483 -4.84 -15.41 -29.64
C GLY A 483 -5.70 -15.52 -30.91
N ALA A 484 -5.18 -16.22 -31.93
CA ALA A 484 -5.91 -16.50 -33.17
C ALA A 484 -6.95 -17.64 -33.05
N LYS A 485 -6.87 -18.49 -32.01
CA LYS A 485 -7.84 -19.56 -31.76
C LYS A 485 -8.99 -19.03 -30.92
N LYS A 486 -10.00 -18.49 -31.60
CA LYS A 486 -11.24 -17.94 -30.99
C LYS A 486 -12.42 -18.89 -31.26
N TRP A 487 -12.33 -20.14 -30.82
CA TRP A 487 -13.31 -21.20 -31.10
C TRP A 487 -14.18 -21.42 -29.86
N ARG A 488 -15.27 -20.66 -29.75
CA ARG A 488 -16.21 -20.74 -28.61
C ARG A 488 -17.32 -21.72 -28.93
N THR A 489 -17.67 -22.56 -27.97
CA THR A 489 -18.81 -23.49 -28.02
C THR A 489 -20.08 -22.84 -27.49
N LYS A 490 -19.93 -21.83 -26.61
CA LYS A 490 -20.99 -21.28 -25.78
C LYS A 490 -21.61 -22.28 -24.81
N LEU A 491 -20.98 -23.44 -24.59
CA LEU A 491 -21.34 -24.37 -23.51
C LEU A 491 -20.39 -24.12 -22.33
N VAL A 492 -19.16 -24.63 -22.43
CA VAL A 492 -18.08 -24.36 -21.49
C VAL A 492 -16.86 -23.92 -22.28
N ASP A 493 -16.37 -22.71 -22.04
CA ASP A 493 -15.25 -22.15 -22.80
C ASP A 493 -14.13 -21.69 -21.87
N VAL A 494 -12.87 -21.89 -22.28
CA VAL A 494 -11.69 -21.42 -21.54
C VAL A 494 -11.06 -20.25 -22.29
N ALA A 495 -10.99 -19.09 -21.64
CA ALA A 495 -10.49 -17.85 -22.23
C ALA A 495 -9.26 -17.30 -21.52
N MET A 496 -8.31 -16.83 -22.32
CA MET A 496 -7.18 -16.05 -21.82
C MET A 496 -7.59 -14.58 -21.67
N ILE A 497 -7.30 -13.98 -20.52
CA ILE A 497 -7.61 -12.56 -20.24
C ILE A 497 -7.08 -11.65 -21.34
N GLN A 498 -5.82 -11.87 -21.77
CA GLN A 498 -5.20 -11.02 -22.80
C GLN A 498 -5.96 -11.08 -24.14
N SER A 499 -6.63 -12.20 -24.42
CA SER A 499 -7.43 -12.34 -25.65
C SER A 499 -8.76 -11.62 -25.51
N LEU A 500 -9.44 -11.73 -24.36
CA LEU A 500 -10.67 -10.99 -24.07
C LEU A 500 -10.48 -9.47 -24.13
N MET A 501 -9.33 -8.97 -23.68
CA MET A 501 -9.01 -7.53 -23.78
C MET A 501 -8.91 -7.00 -25.21
N THR A 502 -8.72 -7.88 -26.18
CA THR A 502 -8.63 -7.54 -27.61
C THR A 502 -9.88 -7.95 -28.38
N ALA A 503 -10.96 -8.31 -27.68
CA ALA A 503 -12.25 -8.56 -28.30
C ALA A 503 -12.90 -7.23 -28.71
N ASP A 504 -13.44 -7.17 -29.92
CA ASP A 504 -14.07 -5.95 -30.47
C ASP A 504 -15.28 -5.52 -29.63
N ASN A 505 -16.07 -6.49 -29.16
CA ASN A 505 -17.18 -6.28 -28.24
C ASN A 505 -17.10 -7.27 -27.06
N LEU A 506 -16.49 -6.83 -25.96
CA LEU A 506 -16.33 -7.65 -24.76
C LEU A 506 -17.67 -7.96 -24.09
N GLU A 507 -18.58 -6.98 -24.02
CA GLU A 507 -19.86 -7.15 -23.30
C GLU A 507 -20.76 -8.16 -23.99
N GLU A 508 -20.87 -8.08 -25.33
CA GLU A 508 -21.62 -9.06 -26.13
C GLU A 508 -21.04 -10.47 -25.98
N LEU A 509 -19.71 -10.60 -26.04
CA LEU A 509 -19.04 -11.89 -25.84
C LEU A 509 -19.36 -12.48 -24.46
N LEU A 510 -19.27 -11.66 -23.40
CA LEU A 510 -19.51 -12.09 -22.03
C LEU A 510 -20.99 -12.40 -21.76
N SER A 511 -21.92 -11.78 -22.49
CA SER A 511 -23.36 -12.02 -22.37
C SER A 511 -23.80 -13.43 -22.79
N ASP A 512 -22.93 -14.18 -23.49
CA ASP A 512 -23.18 -15.58 -23.84
C ASP A 512 -23.10 -16.55 -22.63
N TYR A 513 -22.61 -16.09 -21.46
CA TYR A 513 -22.31 -16.94 -20.31
C TYR A 513 -22.99 -16.48 -19.02
N ASP A 514 -23.49 -17.44 -18.25
CA ASP A 514 -24.14 -17.18 -16.96
C ASP A 514 -23.18 -17.39 -15.77
N VAL A 515 -22.11 -18.19 -15.97
CA VAL A 515 -21.08 -18.45 -14.95
C VAL A 515 -19.72 -17.97 -15.44
N MET A 516 -18.98 -17.26 -14.60
CA MET A 516 -17.56 -17.00 -14.78
C MET A 516 -16.75 -17.62 -13.64
N LEU A 517 -15.81 -18.50 -13.98
CA LEU A 517 -14.80 -19.04 -13.06
C LEU A 517 -13.46 -18.36 -13.33
N VAL A 518 -12.96 -17.60 -12.37
CA VAL A 518 -11.66 -16.91 -12.48
C VAL A 518 -10.59 -17.73 -11.78
N ASP A 519 -9.72 -18.38 -12.55
CA ASP A 519 -8.58 -19.12 -11.98
C ASP A 519 -7.41 -18.17 -11.66
N GLU A 520 -6.75 -18.45 -10.55
CA GLU A 520 -5.75 -17.57 -9.93
C GLU A 520 -6.29 -16.12 -9.77
N CYS A 521 -7.50 -16.01 -9.23
CA CYS A 521 -8.26 -14.76 -9.15
C CYS A 521 -7.57 -13.63 -8.36
N HIS A 522 -6.51 -13.93 -7.60
CA HIS A 522 -5.68 -12.90 -6.95
C HIS A 522 -5.06 -11.89 -7.95
N HIS A 523 -4.98 -12.25 -9.23
CA HIS A 523 -4.55 -11.36 -10.31
C HIS A 523 -5.59 -10.30 -10.72
N VAL A 524 -6.86 -10.43 -10.31
CA VAL A 524 -7.96 -9.46 -10.59
C VAL A 524 -7.64 -8.06 -10.08
N THR A 525 -6.77 -7.94 -9.08
CA THR A 525 -6.24 -6.67 -8.55
C THR A 525 -5.49 -5.83 -9.59
N ALA A 526 -5.13 -6.37 -10.75
CA ALA A 526 -4.60 -5.60 -11.87
C ALA A 526 -5.72 -4.95 -12.69
N THR A 527 -5.59 -3.66 -13.01
CA THR A 527 -6.62 -2.85 -13.69
C THR A 527 -7.20 -3.49 -14.95
N MET A 528 -6.38 -4.14 -15.78
CA MET A 528 -6.86 -4.78 -17.01
C MET A 528 -7.67 -6.04 -16.73
N PHE A 529 -7.31 -6.80 -15.69
CA PHE A 529 -8.05 -7.99 -15.31
C PHE A 529 -9.37 -7.58 -14.65
N GLU A 530 -9.32 -6.59 -13.76
CA GLU A 530 -10.50 -5.99 -13.14
C GLU A 530 -11.56 -5.61 -14.18
N LYS A 531 -11.16 -4.94 -15.28
CA LYS A 531 -12.08 -4.53 -16.36
C LYS A 531 -12.87 -5.70 -16.95
N VAL A 532 -12.24 -6.84 -17.20
CA VAL A 532 -12.93 -8.03 -17.74
C VAL A 532 -13.96 -8.55 -16.74
N VAL A 533 -13.55 -8.71 -15.48
CA VAL A 533 -14.41 -9.24 -14.42
C VAL A 533 -15.57 -8.28 -14.14
N ALA A 534 -15.31 -6.97 -14.11
CA ALA A 534 -16.33 -5.93 -13.94
C ALA A 534 -17.31 -5.86 -15.13
N SER A 535 -16.89 -6.31 -16.32
CA SER A 535 -17.74 -6.35 -17.51
C SER A 535 -18.68 -7.56 -17.54
N PHE A 536 -18.45 -8.56 -16.68
CA PHE A 536 -19.21 -9.80 -16.69
C PHE A 536 -20.61 -9.63 -16.09
N SER A 537 -21.62 -9.91 -16.91
CA SER A 537 -23.03 -9.79 -16.55
C SER A 537 -23.69 -11.13 -16.21
N GLY A 538 -23.03 -12.28 -16.14
CA GLY A 538 -23.72 -13.52 -15.76
C GLY A 538 -24.16 -13.57 -14.29
N THR A 539 -25.00 -14.54 -13.91
CA THR A 539 -25.51 -14.72 -12.54
C THR A 539 -24.42 -15.13 -11.55
N TYR A 540 -23.49 -15.99 -11.94
CA TYR A 540 -22.53 -16.59 -11.01
C TYR A 540 -21.08 -16.18 -11.29
N LEU A 541 -20.36 -15.65 -10.31
CA LEU A 541 -18.97 -15.23 -10.44
C LEU A 541 -18.11 -15.81 -9.31
N TYR A 542 -17.27 -16.78 -9.64
CA TYR A 542 -16.41 -17.45 -8.66
C TYR A 542 -14.93 -17.22 -8.92
N GLY A 543 -14.16 -17.07 -7.85
CA GLY A 543 -12.70 -16.99 -7.88
C GLY A 543 -12.06 -18.23 -7.28
N LEU A 544 -11.03 -18.77 -7.92
CA LEU A 544 -10.22 -19.87 -7.40
C LEU A 544 -8.79 -19.37 -7.19
N THR A 545 -8.27 -19.41 -5.96
CA THR A 545 -6.89 -18.97 -5.68
C THR A 545 -6.29 -19.74 -4.50
N ALA A 546 -4.96 -19.89 -4.50
CA ALA A 546 -4.27 -20.39 -3.31
C ALA A 546 -4.07 -19.30 -2.25
N THR A 547 -3.96 -18.04 -2.68
CA THR A 547 -3.64 -16.92 -1.82
C THR A 547 -4.43 -15.70 -2.29
N PRO A 548 -5.43 -15.23 -1.54
CA PRO A 548 -6.13 -13.99 -1.87
C PRO A 548 -5.24 -12.76 -1.63
N GLU A 549 -4.21 -12.88 -0.78
CA GLU A 549 -3.28 -11.80 -0.43
C GLU A 549 -2.21 -11.53 -1.50
N ARG A 550 -2.02 -10.26 -1.88
CA ARG A 550 -0.96 -9.79 -2.80
C ARG A 550 0.00 -8.85 -2.04
N LYS A 551 1.11 -8.49 -2.70
CA LYS A 551 2.14 -7.59 -2.15
C LYS A 551 1.69 -6.11 -2.13
N ASN A 552 0.68 -5.76 -2.93
CA ASN A 552 0.36 -4.38 -3.27
C ASN A 552 -0.77 -3.78 -2.40
N GLY A 553 -1.38 -4.57 -1.51
CA GLY A 553 -2.46 -4.11 -0.63
C GLY A 553 -3.77 -3.78 -1.40
N HIS A 554 -3.91 -4.32 -2.61
CA HIS A 554 -5.05 -4.11 -3.51
C HIS A 554 -6.05 -5.27 -3.47
N GLU A 555 -5.91 -6.18 -2.50
CA GLU A 555 -6.81 -7.32 -2.26
C GLU A 555 -8.28 -6.94 -2.14
N PRO A 556 -8.67 -5.74 -1.61
CA PRO A 556 -10.07 -5.33 -1.61
C PRO A 556 -10.74 -5.40 -2.98
N ILE A 557 -10.02 -5.15 -4.09
CA ILE A 557 -10.57 -5.24 -5.46
C ILE A 557 -11.11 -6.64 -5.74
N LEU A 558 -10.38 -7.68 -5.32
CA LEU A 558 -10.80 -9.07 -5.50
C LEU A 558 -12.16 -9.32 -4.83
N PHE A 559 -12.28 -8.96 -3.56
CA PHE A 559 -13.49 -9.22 -2.78
C PHE A 559 -14.67 -8.35 -3.19
N GLN A 560 -14.41 -7.10 -3.58
CA GLN A 560 -15.47 -6.20 -4.05
C GLN A 560 -15.99 -6.61 -5.44
N ARG A 561 -15.13 -7.11 -6.33
CA ARG A 561 -15.55 -7.55 -7.68
C ARG A 561 -16.18 -8.94 -7.70
N ILE A 562 -15.53 -9.91 -7.05
CA ILE A 562 -15.98 -11.31 -7.04
C ILE A 562 -16.93 -11.56 -5.86
N GLY A 563 -16.46 -11.39 -4.64
CA GLY A 563 -17.24 -11.67 -3.44
C GLY A 563 -16.37 -12.13 -2.27
N PRO A 564 -16.97 -12.47 -1.11
CA PRO A 564 -16.24 -12.92 0.06
C PRO A 564 -15.57 -14.29 -0.17
N VAL A 565 -14.67 -14.67 0.74
CA VAL A 565 -14.16 -16.04 0.78
C VAL A 565 -15.28 -16.95 1.29
N LEU A 566 -15.73 -17.89 0.46
CA LEU A 566 -16.78 -18.84 0.82
C LEU A 566 -16.19 -20.07 1.52
N HIS A 567 -15.00 -20.50 1.10
CA HIS A 567 -14.33 -21.65 1.69
C HIS A 567 -12.81 -21.44 1.71
N THR A 568 -12.19 -21.82 2.81
CA THR A 568 -10.72 -21.92 2.93
C THR A 568 -10.37 -23.37 3.21
N ALA A 569 -9.79 -24.04 2.21
CA ALA A 569 -9.40 -25.43 2.34
C ALA A 569 -8.27 -25.56 3.36
N THR A 570 -8.49 -26.36 4.40
CA THR A 570 -7.44 -26.78 5.32
C THR A 570 -6.54 -27.81 4.63
N GLU A 571 -5.21 -27.66 4.72
CA GLU A 571 -4.29 -28.67 4.17
C GLU A 571 -4.59 -30.04 4.77
N GLU A 572 -4.92 -31.03 3.92
CA GLU A 572 -4.91 -32.44 4.29
C GLU A 572 -3.53 -32.78 4.87
N GLN A 573 -3.48 -33.62 5.91
CA GLN A 573 -2.22 -34.24 6.33
C GLN A 573 -1.70 -35.06 5.15
N VAL A 574 -0.77 -34.48 4.41
CA VAL A 574 -0.17 -35.18 3.28
C VAL A 574 0.63 -36.35 3.82
N ALA A 575 0.49 -37.52 3.22
CA ALA A 575 1.05 -38.79 3.70
C ALA A 575 2.60 -38.90 3.63
N PHE A 576 3.30 -37.80 3.37
CA PHE A 576 4.75 -37.75 3.27
C PHE A 576 5.36 -36.76 4.26
N GLU A 577 6.58 -37.07 4.69
CA GLU A 577 7.39 -36.20 5.54
C GLU A 577 7.93 -35.02 4.74
N LYS A 578 8.09 -33.86 5.39
CA LYS A 578 8.57 -32.61 4.77
C LYS A 578 9.87 -32.16 5.42
N GLN A 579 10.98 -32.26 4.68
CA GLN A 579 12.32 -31.96 5.16
C GLN A 579 12.90 -30.69 4.52
N LEU A 580 13.52 -29.84 5.33
CA LEU A 580 14.24 -28.64 4.91
C LEU A 580 15.75 -28.85 5.16
N SER A 581 16.54 -28.69 4.11
CA SER A 581 18.00 -28.70 4.15
C SER A 581 18.50 -27.27 3.97
N LEU A 582 19.01 -26.67 5.04
CA LEU A 582 19.60 -25.34 4.99
C LEU A 582 21.10 -25.44 4.74
N ARG A 583 21.58 -24.76 3.70
CA ARG A 583 22.98 -24.75 3.26
C ARG A 583 23.57 -23.37 3.42
N PHE A 584 24.37 -23.15 4.45
CA PHE A 584 25.09 -21.89 4.63
C PHE A 584 26.21 -21.78 3.60
N THR A 585 26.32 -20.61 2.97
CA THR A 585 27.31 -20.38 1.90
C THR A 585 28.30 -19.30 2.30
N ASP A 586 29.50 -19.37 1.75
CA ASP A 586 30.53 -18.34 1.85
C ASP A 586 30.33 -17.15 0.89
N PHE A 587 29.24 -17.15 0.10
CA PHE A 587 28.98 -16.09 -0.87
C PHE A 587 28.88 -14.70 -0.20
N GLY A 588 29.65 -13.74 -0.72
CA GLY A 588 29.72 -12.38 -0.20
C GLY A 588 30.75 -12.17 0.92
N LYS A 589 31.50 -13.22 1.31
CA LYS A 589 32.64 -13.14 2.23
C LYS A 589 33.80 -12.35 1.65
N TYR A 590 34.16 -12.59 0.38
CA TYR A 590 35.28 -11.95 -0.31
C TYR A 590 34.90 -11.17 -1.59
N ASP A 591 33.71 -11.43 -2.17
CA ASP A 591 33.38 -11.03 -3.56
C ASP A 591 32.61 -9.70 -3.72
N ILE A 592 32.28 -9.01 -2.61
CA ILE A 592 31.46 -7.80 -2.64
C ILE A 592 32.20 -6.65 -1.97
N GLN A 593 33.10 -6.01 -2.73
CA GLN A 593 33.86 -4.83 -2.31
C GLN A 593 32.97 -3.62 -1.93
N ASP A 594 31.70 -3.61 -2.34
CA ASP A 594 30.78 -2.52 -2.05
C ASP A 594 29.39 -3.05 -1.65
N LYS A 595 29.26 -3.52 -0.40
CA LYS A 595 28.03 -4.09 0.18
C LYS A 595 26.87 -3.08 0.27
N LYS A 596 27.11 -1.78 0.04
CA LYS A 596 26.13 -0.68 0.19
C LYS A 596 25.46 -0.24 -1.13
N SER A 597 25.98 -0.62 -2.30
CA SER A 597 25.56 -0.05 -3.61
C SER A 597 25.02 -1.06 -4.64
N THR A 598 24.94 -2.36 -4.30
CA THR A 598 24.56 -3.40 -5.27
C THR A 598 23.05 -3.54 -5.43
N ASN A 599 22.50 -3.16 -6.60
CA ASN A 599 21.11 -3.48 -6.96
C ASN A 599 20.94 -5.02 -7.09
N PHE A 600 19.75 -5.53 -6.78
CA PHE A 600 19.42 -6.97 -6.78
C PHE A 600 19.79 -7.69 -8.08
N VAL A 601 19.69 -7.02 -9.23
CA VAL A 601 20.06 -7.59 -10.53
C VAL A 601 21.54 -7.99 -10.59
N ASN A 602 22.44 -7.10 -10.13
CA ASN A 602 23.88 -7.35 -10.09
C ASN A 602 24.21 -8.42 -9.04
N LEU A 603 23.53 -8.40 -7.89
CA LEU A 603 23.68 -9.46 -6.89
C LEU A 603 23.34 -10.86 -7.43
N CYS A 604 22.27 -10.96 -8.24
CA CYS A 604 21.89 -12.23 -8.88
C CYS A 604 22.91 -12.69 -9.93
N GLU A 605 23.55 -11.76 -10.63
CA GLU A 605 24.63 -12.06 -11.57
C GLU A 605 25.86 -12.62 -10.85
N LYS A 606 26.30 -11.96 -9.77
CA LYS A 606 27.39 -12.45 -8.92
C LYS A 606 27.09 -13.81 -8.30
N LEU A 607 25.86 -14.03 -7.83
CA LEU A 607 25.43 -15.32 -7.29
C LEU A 607 25.53 -16.44 -8.33
N ALA A 608 25.11 -16.17 -9.57
CA ALA A 608 25.17 -17.16 -10.66
C ALA A 608 26.61 -17.56 -11.01
N GLN A 609 27.57 -16.64 -10.84
CA GLN A 609 28.99 -16.84 -11.17
C GLN A 609 29.84 -17.33 -10.00
N SER A 610 29.27 -17.47 -8.80
CA SER A 610 30.01 -17.90 -7.61
C SER A 610 30.40 -19.38 -7.69
N SER A 611 31.67 -19.65 -7.92
CA SER A 611 32.21 -21.01 -8.07
C SER A 611 32.00 -21.89 -6.83
N SER A 612 32.31 -21.38 -5.63
CA SER A 612 32.17 -22.13 -4.37
C SER A 612 30.71 -22.52 -4.12
N ARG A 613 29.79 -21.56 -4.29
CA ARG A 613 28.35 -21.78 -4.15
C ARG A 613 27.79 -22.75 -5.19
N ASN A 614 28.24 -22.65 -6.44
CA ASN A 614 27.84 -23.58 -7.50
C ASN A 614 28.36 -25.00 -7.27
N GLN A 615 29.57 -25.16 -6.72
CA GLN A 615 30.09 -26.48 -6.34
C GLN A 615 29.21 -27.13 -5.26
N LEU A 616 28.83 -26.37 -4.23
CA LEU A 616 27.92 -26.87 -3.18
C LEU A 616 26.56 -27.29 -3.75
N LEU A 617 25.96 -26.45 -4.61
CA LEU A 617 24.72 -26.76 -5.33
C LEU A 617 24.81 -28.07 -6.12
N ILE A 618 25.86 -28.21 -6.94
CA ILE A 618 26.07 -29.39 -7.79
C ILE A 618 26.27 -30.63 -6.93
N GLN A 619 27.00 -30.54 -5.82
CA GLN A 619 27.20 -31.65 -4.89
C GLN A 619 25.87 -32.10 -4.29
N ASP A 620 25.08 -31.18 -3.72
CA ASP A 620 23.76 -31.52 -3.14
C ASP A 620 22.82 -32.16 -4.16
N ILE A 621 22.79 -31.64 -5.40
CA ILE A 621 21.97 -32.20 -6.48
C ILE A 621 22.45 -33.62 -6.84
N ARG A 622 23.77 -33.85 -6.92
CA ARG A 622 24.33 -35.19 -7.20
C ARG A 622 24.00 -36.18 -6.08
N GLU A 623 24.11 -35.77 -4.82
CA GLU A 623 23.76 -36.60 -3.67
C GLU A 623 22.27 -36.98 -3.68
N ALA A 624 21.39 -36.01 -3.91
CA ALA A 624 19.95 -36.26 -4.05
C ALA A 624 19.66 -37.19 -5.25
N TYR A 625 20.34 -37.01 -6.38
CA TYR A 625 20.17 -37.84 -7.57
C TYR A 625 20.59 -39.30 -7.29
N GLN A 626 21.70 -39.51 -6.57
CA GLN A 626 22.17 -40.83 -6.14
C GLN A 626 21.17 -41.51 -5.19
N GLN A 627 20.43 -40.73 -4.40
CA GLN A 627 19.32 -41.20 -3.57
C GLN A 627 18.02 -41.48 -4.35
N LYS A 628 18.09 -41.55 -5.69
CA LYS A 628 16.96 -41.84 -6.58
C LYS A 628 15.82 -40.82 -6.50
N ARG A 629 16.17 -39.55 -6.25
CA ARG A 629 15.19 -38.44 -6.12
C ARG A 629 14.85 -37.81 -7.47
N HIS A 630 13.66 -37.21 -7.54
CA HIS A 630 13.15 -36.49 -8.70
C HIS A 630 13.22 -34.99 -8.42
N ILE A 631 14.20 -34.31 -9.02
CA ILE A 631 14.71 -33.01 -8.53
C ILE A 631 14.28 -31.87 -9.45
N LEU A 632 13.71 -30.82 -8.86
CA LEU A 632 13.46 -29.54 -9.52
C LEU A 632 14.45 -28.48 -9.01
N VAL A 633 15.27 -27.92 -9.90
CA VAL A 633 16.23 -26.86 -9.59
C VAL A 633 15.71 -25.53 -10.11
N LEU A 634 15.54 -24.55 -9.22
CA LEU A 634 15.05 -23.21 -9.55
C LEU A 634 16.15 -22.15 -9.52
N ALA A 635 16.44 -21.58 -10.68
CA ALA A 635 17.30 -20.41 -10.81
C ALA A 635 16.52 -19.19 -11.32
N ASN A 636 17.17 -18.02 -11.36
CA ASN A 636 16.58 -16.77 -11.85
C ASN A 636 17.22 -16.23 -13.15
N ARG A 637 18.31 -16.83 -13.63
CA ARG A 637 19.04 -16.42 -14.85
C ARG A 637 19.34 -17.61 -15.73
N ILE A 638 19.31 -17.41 -17.05
CA ILE A 638 19.62 -18.45 -18.05
C ILE A 638 21.08 -18.90 -17.93
N GLU A 639 22.00 -17.96 -17.73
CA GLU A 639 23.43 -18.23 -17.52
C GLU A 639 23.67 -19.23 -16.38
N HIS A 640 22.94 -19.10 -15.27
CA HIS A 640 23.06 -20.02 -14.14
C HIS A 640 22.56 -21.43 -14.49
N LEU A 641 21.49 -21.53 -15.29
CA LEU A 641 21.01 -22.83 -15.78
C LEU A 641 22.12 -23.55 -16.55
N ASN A 642 22.82 -22.85 -17.44
CA ASN A 642 23.89 -23.42 -18.25
C ASN A 642 25.08 -23.88 -17.39
N ILE A 643 25.46 -23.09 -16.37
CA ILE A 643 26.53 -23.46 -15.43
C ILE A 643 26.16 -24.74 -14.67
N LEU A 644 24.92 -24.84 -14.17
CA LEU A 644 24.44 -26.01 -13.44
C LEU A 644 24.31 -27.23 -14.35
N GLU A 645 23.79 -27.06 -15.57
CA GLU A 645 23.70 -28.13 -16.57
C GLU A 645 25.09 -28.69 -16.93
N GLN A 646 26.06 -27.83 -17.19
CA GLN A 646 27.44 -28.24 -17.46
C GLN A 646 28.05 -28.96 -16.25
N GLY A 647 27.88 -28.42 -15.04
CA GLY A 647 28.38 -29.02 -13.81
C GLY A 647 27.73 -30.37 -13.49
N LEU A 648 26.50 -30.62 -13.95
CA LEU A 648 25.79 -31.89 -13.77
C LEU A 648 26.03 -32.87 -14.91
N SER A 649 26.61 -32.44 -16.04
CA SER A 649 26.81 -33.28 -17.23
C SER A 649 27.74 -34.48 -17.00
N ASP A 650 28.62 -34.44 -15.99
CA ASP A 650 29.45 -35.59 -15.58
C ASP A 650 28.64 -36.69 -14.84
N ALA A 651 27.48 -36.32 -14.29
CA ALA A 651 26.59 -37.22 -13.57
C ALA A 651 25.46 -37.69 -14.50
N GLY A 652 25.77 -38.54 -15.48
CA GLY A 652 24.76 -39.18 -16.32
C GLY A 652 23.88 -38.20 -17.11
N ARG A 653 24.45 -37.61 -18.17
CA ARG A 653 23.83 -36.58 -19.04
C ARG A 653 22.41 -36.91 -19.55
N SER A 654 22.02 -38.19 -19.57
CA SER A 654 20.73 -38.65 -20.10
C SER A 654 19.51 -38.22 -19.28
N SER A 655 19.67 -37.83 -18.01
CA SER A 655 18.55 -37.54 -17.10
C SER A 655 18.53 -36.10 -16.55
N VAL A 656 19.28 -35.19 -17.18
CA VAL A 656 19.29 -33.76 -16.87
C VAL A 656 18.54 -33.00 -17.96
N PHE A 657 17.49 -32.28 -17.57
CA PHE A 657 16.62 -31.53 -18.47
C PHE A 657 16.65 -30.05 -18.11
N VAL A 658 16.72 -29.18 -19.12
CA VAL A 658 16.75 -27.72 -18.93
C VAL A 658 15.57 -27.05 -19.63
N MET A 659 14.87 -26.20 -18.90
CA MET A 659 13.74 -25.42 -19.41
C MET A 659 13.92 -23.93 -19.12
N SER A 660 13.84 -23.10 -20.17
CA SER A 660 13.96 -21.64 -20.06
C SER A 660 12.97 -20.94 -20.98
N GLY A 661 13.02 -19.59 -20.99
CA GLY A 661 12.21 -18.78 -21.90
C GLY A 661 12.58 -18.91 -23.38
N GLN A 662 13.75 -19.47 -23.66
CA GLN A 662 14.22 -19.73 -25.02
C GLN A 662 13.77 -21.11 -25.52
N THR A 663 13.33 -22.00 -24.62
CA THR A 663 12.81 -23.32 -24.99
C THR A 663 11.50 -23.18 -25.74
N LYS A 664 11.43 -23.65 -27.00
CA LYS A 664 10.20 -23.56 -27.79
C LYS A 664 9.11 -24.43 -27.18
N ALA A 665 7.84 -24.09 -27.42
CA ALA A 665 6.70 -24.85 -26.90
C ALA A 665 6.73 -26.35 -27.31
N LYS A 666 7.22 -26.66 -28.52
CA LYS A 666 7.40 -28.03 -29.00
C LYS A 666 8.45 -28.79 -28.16
N ASP A 667 9.58 -28.16 -27.90
CA ASP A 667 10.69 -28.75 -27.14
C ASP A 667 10.31 -28.95 -25.67
N LYS A 668 9.55 -28.00 -25.09
CA LYS A 668 8.97 -28.16 -23.74
C LYS A 668 8.06 -29.40 -23.65
N LYS A 669 7.18 -29.62 -24.65
CA LYS A 669 6.33 -30.83 -24.69
C LYS A 669 7.16 -32.11 -24.85
N ALA A 670 8.22 -32.07 -25.66
CA ALA A 670 9.11 -33.22 -25.84
C ALA A 670 9.86 -33.56 -24.55
N ILE A 671 10.39 -32.57 -23.83
CA ILE A 671 11.08 -32.76 -22.54
C ILE A 671 10.13 -33.39 -21.51
N LEU A 672 8.92 -32.87 -21.39
CA LEU A 672 7.94 -33.42 -20.44
C LEU A 672 7.53 -34.85 -20.81
N ALA A 673 7.30 -35.14 -22.09
CA ALA A 673 7.01 -36.49 -22.56
C ALA A 673 8.17 -37.47 -22.29
N GLN A 674 9.42 -37.02 -22.44
CA GLN A 674 10.60 -37.82 -22.09
C GLN A 674 10.63 -38.14 -20.58
N ILE A 675 10.38 -37.15 -19.72
CA ILE A 675 10.34 -37.34 -18.27
C ILE A 675 9.17 -38.27 -17.85
N GLU A 676 8.02 -38.15 -18.50
CA GLU A 676 6.87 -39.02 -18.23
C GLU A 676 7.16 -40.48 -18.58
N GLN A 677 7.94 -40.73 -19.64
CA GLN A 677 8.37 -42.07 -20.08
C GLN A 677 9.44 -42.71 -19.19
N LEU A 678 10.12 -41.95 -18.33
CA LEU A 678 11.09 -42.52 -17.38
C LEU A 678 10.38 -43.44 -16.38
N ASP A 679 10.99 -44.58 -16.08
CA ASP A 679 10.52 -45.46 -15.01
C ASP A 679 10.55 -44.72 -13.66
N ASP A 680 9.62 -45.06 -12.75
CA ASP A 680 9.50 -44.37 -11.45
C ASP A 680 10.78 -44.47 -10.58
N ALA A 681 11.61 -45.48 -10.83
CA ALA A 681 12.89 -45.71 -10.17
C ALA A 681 14.07 -44.96 -10.81
N GLU A 682 13.88 -44.35 -11.99
CA GLU A 682 14.91 -43.60 -12.70
C GLU A 682 14.88 -42.12 -12.27
N PRO A 683 15.88 -41.63 -11.52
CA PRO A 683 15.91 -40.24 -11.08
C PRO A 683 16.16 -39.30 -12.27
N PHE A 684 15.67 -38.07 -12.14
CA PHE A 684 15.96 -37.00 -13.08
C PHE A 684 16.18 -35.66 -12.37
N VAL A 685 16.83 -34.74 -13.09
CA VAL A 685 17.01 -33.35 -12.68
C VAL A 685 16.35 -32.45 -13.72
N LEU A 686 15.38 -31.66 -13.31
CA LEU A 686 14.78 -30.60 -14.13
C LEU A 686 15.28 -29.24 -13.63
N ILE A 687 16.05 -28.53 -14.45
CA ILE A 687 16.57 -27.19 -14.14
C ILE A 687 15.71 -26.17 -14.88
N SER A 688 15.13 -25.20 -14.17
CA SER A 688 14.25 -24.20 -14.77
C SER A 688 14.32 -22.84 -14.10
N ILE A 689 13.96 -21.79 -14.85
CA ILE A 689 13.61 -20.50 -14.23
C ILE A 689 12.23 -20.61 -13.57
N GLY A 690 12.10 -20.12 -12.34
CA GLY A 690 10.88 -20.24 -11.52
C GLY A 690 9.60 -19.82 -12.26
N LYS A 691 9.64 -18.75 -13.07
CA LYS A 691 8.47 -18.28 -13.85
C LYS A 691 7.87 -19.35 -14.79
N TYR A 692 8.65 -20.29 -15.32
CA TYR A 692 8.16 -21.31 -16.27
C TYR A 692 7.63 -22.59 -15.63
N VAL A 693 7.93 -22.77 -14.34
CA VAL A 693 7.43 -23.85 -13.47
C VAL A 693 6.54 -23.30 -12.35
N GLY A 694 6.16 -22.02 -12.47
CA GLY A 694 5.24 -21.30 -11.59
C GLY A 694 3.83 -21.82 -11.76
N GLU A 695 2.98 -21.10 -12.47
CA GLU A 695 1.54 -21.39 -12.58
C GLU A 695 1.25 -22.38 -13.73
N GLY A 696 0.42 -23.41 -13.47
CA GLY A 696 0.02 -24.44 -14.46
C GLY A 696 1.00 -25.59 -14.71
N PHE A 697 2.17 -25.63 -14.07
CA PHE A 697 3.13 -26.74 -14.20
C PHE A 697 2.68 -27.99 -13.46
N ASP A 698 2.50 -29.12 -14.16
CA ASP A 698 2.08 -30.41 -13.59
C ASP A 698 3.12 -31.49 -13.85
N LEU A 699 3.77 -31.96 -12.78
CA LEU A 699 4.73 -33.06 -12.80
C LEU A 699 4.76 -33.73 -11.40
N PRO A 700 3.79 -34.62 -11.11
CA PRO A 700 3.62 -35.19 -9.77
C PRO A 700 4.80 -36.03 -9.27
N LYS A 701 5.67 -36.56 -10.16
CA LYS A 701 6.87 -37.36 -9.80
C LYS A 701 7.86 -36.59 -8.90
N LEU A 702 7.93 -35.26 -9.01
CA LEU A 702 8.90 -34.44 -8.29
C LEU A 702 8.77 -34.56 -6.76
N ASP A 703 9.89 -34.75 -6.07
CA ASP A 703 9.95 -34.89 -4.61
C ASP A 703 10.98 -33.96 -3.95
N THR A 704 11.85 -33.33 -4.74
CA THR A 704 12.96 -32.52 -4.23
C THR A 704 13.00 -31.18 -4.96
N LEU A 705 13.11 -30.09 -4.20
CA LEU A 705 13.21 -28.72 -4.72
C LEU A 705 14.52 -28.08 -4.26
N VAL A 706 15.31 -27.59 -5.21
CA VAL A 706 16.57 -26.90 -4.97
C VAL A 706 16.43 -25.43 -5.33
N LEU A 707 16.53 -24.54 -4.35
CA LEU A 707 16.45 -23.10 -4.55
C LEU A 707 17.83 -22.52 -4.89
N ALA A 708 18.28 -22.72 -6.13
CA ALA A 708 19.58 -22.24 -6.59
C ALA A 708 19.70 -20.70 -6.55
N SER A 709 18.59 -19.96 -6.58
CA SER A 709 18.57 -18.50 -6.42
C SER A 709 17.65 -18.05 -5.29
N PRO A 710 17.97 -16.93 -4.61
CA PRO A 710 17.19 -16.44 -3.47
C PRO A 710 15.81 -15.93 -3.87
N LEU A 711 14.79 -16.33 -3.11
CA LEU A 711 13.40 -15.87 -3.24
C LEU A 711 13.00 -15.07 -1.99
N SER A 712 12.29 -13.96 -2.16
CA SER A 712 11.87 -13.09 -1.03
C SER A 712 10.37 -13.17 -0.69
N TRP A 713 9.56 -13.76 -1.58
CA TRP A 713 8.10 -13.74 -1.43
C TRP A 713 7.57 -15.12 -1.07
N LYS A 714 6.92 -15.17 0.10
CA LYS A 714 6.34 -16.37 0.73
C LYS A 714 5.41 -17.16 -0.20
N ASN A 715 4.52 -16.47 -0.90
CA ASN A 715 3.51 -17.13 -1.73
C ASN A 715 4.13 -17.77 -2.99
N ASN A 716 5.19 -17.19 -3.58
CA ASN A 716 5.93 -17.85 -4.67
C ASN A 716 6.57 -19.16 -4.17
N LEU A 717 7.17 -19.14 -2.99
CA LEU A 717 7.76 -20.33 -2.38
C LEU A 717 6.71 -21.40 -2.09
N ILE A 718 5.53 -21.02 -1.57
CA ILE A 718 4.40 -21.94 -1.39
C ILE A 718 3.95 -22.53 -2.73
N GLN A 719 3.86 -21.72 -3.78
CA GLN A 719 3.49 -22.21 -5.11
C GLN A 719 4.51 -23.21 -5.68
N TYR A 720 5.81 -22.93 -5.55
CA TYR A 720 6.87 -23.82 -6.01
C TYR A 720 6.96 -25.10 -5.19
N ALA A 721 6.91 -25.02 -3.86
CA ALA A 721 6.87 -26.18 -2.97
C ALA A 721 5.62 -27.03 -3.23
N GLY A 722 4.50 -26.41 -3.54
CA GLY A 722 3.28 -27.12 -3.94
C GLY A 722 3.42 -27.99 -5.19
N ARG A 723 4.48 -27.81 -6.00
CA ARG A 723 4.78 -28.70 -7.14
C ARG A 723 5.31 -30.05 -6.69
N ILE A 724 6.12 -30.07 -5.62
CA ILE A 724 6.66 -31.30 -5.04
C ILE A 724 5.68 -31.94 -4.02
N HIS A 725 4.73 -31.16 -3.50
CA HIS A 725 3.70 -31.64 -2.56
C HIS A 725 2.57 -32.46 -3.20
N ARG A 726 2.58 -32.65 -4.52
CA ARG A 726 1.56 -33.46 -5.18
C ARG A 726 1.69 -34.94 -4.76
N PRO A 727 0.61 -35.62 -4.40
CA PRO A 727 0.64 -37.06 -4.15
C PRO A 727 1.14 -37.82 -5.38
N TYR A 728 1.98 -38.83 -5.16
CA TYR A 728 2.45 -39.76 -6.19
C TYR A 728 2.76 -41.10 -5.54
N SER A 729 2.61 -42.21 -6.27
CA SER A 729 2.87 -43.54 -5.73
C SER A 729 4.32 -43.66 -5.24
N GLY A 730 4.54 -44.23 -4.06
CA GLY A 730 5.86 -44.40 -3.45
C GLY A 730 6.52 -43.13 -2.87
N LYS A 731 5.88 -41.96 -2.95
CA LYS A 731 6.42 -40.71 -2.40
C LYS A 731 6.17 -40.60 -0.89
N ASN A 732 7.22 -40.82 -0.11
CA ASN A 732 7.17 -40.79 1.37
C ASN A 732 7.87 -39.58 1.99
N LEU A 733 8.74 -38.90 1.24
CA LEU A 733 9.54 -37.78 1.72
C LEU A 733 9.64 -36.71 0.63
N VAL A 734 9.47 -35.45 1.01
CA VAL A 734 9.78 -34.28 0.17
C VAL A 734 10.83 -33.40 0.80
N THR A 735 11.76 -32.90 -0.01
CA THR A 735 12.92 -32.15 0.50
C THR A 735 13.05 -30.80 -0.21
N ILE A 736 13.26 -29.72 0.55
CA ILE A 736 13.68 -28.42 0.02
C ILE A 736 15.14 -28.17 0.42
N TYR A 737 16.00 -27.83 -0.55
CA TYR A 737 17.33 -27.26 -0.32
C TYR A 737 17.26 -25.74 -0.46
N ASP A 738 17.63 -25.01 0.60
CA ASP A 738 17.70 -23.54 0.62
C ASP A 738 19.11 -23.08 1.01
N TYR A 739 19.69 -22.23 0.17
CA TYR A 739 21.06 -21.74 0.31
C TYR A 739 21.02 -20.37 1.00
N VAL A 740 21.66 -20.27 2.16
CA VAL A 740 21.60 -19.13 3.08
C VAL A 740 22.88 -18.32 2.98
N ASP A 741 22.79 -17.20 2.25
CA ASP A 741 23.92 -16.29 2.01
C ASP A 741 24.05 -15.23 3.14
N ILE A 742 24.54 -15.64 4.32
CA ILE A 742 24.57 -14.81 5.55
C ILE A 742 25.48 -13.59 5.50
N HIS A 743 26.50 -13.58 4.63
CA HIS A 743 27.45 -12.47 4.48
C HIS A 743 26.88 -11.27 3.72
N VAL A 744 25.66 -11.40 3.19
CA VAL A 744 24.94 -10.36 2.45
C VAL A 744 23.64 -10.01 3.18
N PRO A 745 23.58 -8.88 3.92
CA PRO A 745 22.41 -8.50 4.74
C PRO A 745 21.09 -8.42 3.97
N TYR A 746 21.14 -8.16 2.66
CA TYR A 746 19.96 -8.16 1.81
C TYR A 746 19.39 -9.58 1.61
N LEU A 747 20.25 -10.58 1.38
CA LEU A 747 19.85 -11.99 1.16
C LEU A 747 19.42 -12.66 2.47
N GLU A 748 20.09 -12.33 3.57
CA GLU A 748 19.69 -12.70 4.94
C GLU A 748 18.23 -12.31 5.23
N LYS A 749 17.85 -11.06 4.93
CA LYS A 749 16.46 -10.61 5.08
C LYS A 749 15.48 -11.36 4.18
N MET A 750 15.91 -11.79 2.99
CA MET A 750 15.08 -12.62 2.13
C MET A 750 14.88 -14.01 2.73
N PHE A 751 15.91 -14.60 3.34
CA PHE A 751 15.82 -15.87 4.04
C PHE A 751 14.82 -15.83 5.20
N HIS A 752 14.84 -14.80 6.06
CA HIS A 752 13.86 -14.65 7.13
C HIS A 752 12.41 -14.64 6.62
N LYS A 753 12.15 -14.04 5.45
CA LYS A 753 10.82 -14.09 4.82
C LYS A 753 10.44 -15.48 4.32
N ARG A 754 11.41 -16.30 3.90
CA ARG A 754 11.18 -17.69 3.49
C ARG A 754 10.89 -18.60 4.67
N GLN A 755 11.51 -18.39 5.83
CA GLN A 755 11.26 -19.17 7.04
C GLN A 755 9.76 -19.23 7.39
N VAL A 756 9.07 -18.08 7.32
CA VAL A 756 7.61 -18.00 7.54
C VAL A 756 6.82 -18.93 6.60
N ALA A 757 7.29 -19.11 5.36
CA ALA A 757 6.67 -20.03 4.41
C ALA A 757 6.90 -21.50 4.81
N TYR A 758 8.14 -21.87 5.17
CA TYR A 758 8.49 -23.23 5.58
C TYR A 758 7.67 -23.68 6.80
N ARG A 759 7.46 -22.79 7.78
CA ARG A 759 6.59 -23.07 8.93
C ARG A 759 5.14 -23.28 8.53
N LYS A 760 4.56 -22.39 7.70
CA LYS A 760 3.19 -22.58 7.22
C LYS A 760 3.02 -23.94 6.54
N MET A 761 4.03 -24.36 5.78
CA MET A 761 4.04 -25.65 5.09
C MET A 761 4.48 -26.84 5.96
N ARG A 762 4.82 -26.62 7.25
CA ARG A 762 5.27 -27.63 8.23
C ARG A 762 6.53 -28.40 7.84
N TYR A 763 7.52 -27.70 7.30
CA TYR A 763 8.85 -28.28 7.06
C TYR A 763 9.67 -28.36 8.36
N VAL A 764 10.43 -29.44 8.51
CA VAL A 764 11.36 -29.66 9.64
C VAL A 764 12.79 -29.74 9.11
N THR A 765 13.77 -29.22 9.84
CA THR A 765 15.19 -29.27 9.44
C THR A 765 15.76 -30.68 9.57
N SER A 766 16.65 -31.05 8.65
CA SER A 766 17.31 -32.36 8.65
C SER A 766 18.46 -32.45 9.65
N SER A 767 18.59 -33.56 10.37
CA SER A 767 19.61 -33.80 11.40
C SER A 767 20.97 -34.32 10.90
N LYS A 768 21.20 -34.44 9.58
CA LYS A 768 22.26 -35.33 9.06
C LYS A 768 23.69 -34.76 8.99
N GLN A 769 23.92 -33.45 9.12
CA GLN A 769 25.29 -32.87 9.01
C GLN A 769 25.60 -31.79 10.03
N GLU A 770 24.61 -31.02 10.47
CA GLU A 770 24.70 -30.03 11.54
C GLU A 770 23.39 -30.15 12.29
N ASN A 771 23.39 -30.27 13.63
CA ASN A 771 22.17 -30.44 14.41
C ASN A 771 21.38 -29.11 14.38
N GLN A 772 20.65 -28.89 13.29
CA GLN A 772 19.90 -27.68 13.00
C GLN A 772 18.44 -27.87 13.44
N SER A 773 17.92 -26.90 14.18
CA SER A 773 16.54 -26.93 14.68
C SER A 773 15.89 -25.57 14.54
N ILE A 774 14.67 -25.56 14.02
CA ILE A 774 13.85 -24.37 13.85
C ILE A 774 12.88 -24.26 15.03
N PHE A 775 12.85 -23.08 15.64
CA PHE A 775 11.97 -22.76 16.76
C PHE A 775 11.04 -21.60 16.42
N ASP A 776 9.81 -21.71 16.88
CA ASP A 776 8.88 -20.58 16.99
C ASP A 776 9.14 -19.82 18.30
N ARG A 777 8.37 -18.75 18.54
CA ARG A 777 8.53 -17.93 19.74
C ARG A 777 8.36 -18.70 21.05
N VAL A 778 7.44 -19.67 21.11
CA VAL A 778 7.11 -20.39 22.35
C VAL A 778 8.17 -21.47 22.65
N SER A 779 8.51 -22.25 21.64
CA SER A 779 9.50 -23.33 21.73
C SER A 779 10.94 -22.83 21.88
N TYR A 780 11.23 -21.62 21.36
CA TYR A 780 12.52 -20.95 21.49
C TYR A 780 12.90 -20.68 22.94
N GLU A 781 12.03 -20.04 23.72
CA GLU A 781 12.39 -19.50 25.03
C GLU A 781 12.86 -20.59 26.00
N ALA A 782 12.17 -21.74 26.00
CA ALA A 782 12.53 -22.89 26.83
C ALA A 782 13.91 -23.46 26.45
N THR A 783 14.17 -23.65 25.15
CA THR A 783 15.40 -24.26 24.66
C THR A 783 16.59 -23.33 24.78
N PHE A 784 16.41 -22.06 24.39
CA PHE A 784 17.45 -21.03 24.51
C PHE A 784 17.86 -20.80 25.96
N THR A 785 16.91 -20.77 26.90
CA THR A 785 17.21 -20.64 28.33
C THR A 785 17.97 -21.84 28.87
N LYS A 786 17.67 -23.04 28.36
CA LYS A 786 18.40 -24.26 28.72
C LYS A 786 19.85 -24.18 28.24
N ASP A 787 20.09 -23.81 26.98
CA ASP A 787 21.44 -23.66 26.44
C ASP A 787 22.23 -22.59 27.22
N LEU A 788 21.60 -21.43 27.53
CA LEU A 788 22.23 -20.34 28.28
C LEU A 788 22.68 -20.71 29.71
N ARG A 789 22.08 -21.72 30.35
CA ARG A 789 22.47 -22.13 31.70
C ARG A 789 23.75 -22.97 31.73
N GLN A 790 24.18 -23.48 30.58
CA GLN A 790 25.26 -24.46 30.49
C GLN A 790 26.57 -23.87 29.95
N VAL A 791 26.60 -22.57 29.66
CA VAL A 791 27.67 -21.94 28.88
C VAL A 791 28.61 -21.10 29.72
N LYS A 792 29.87 -20.96 29.27
CA LYS A 792 30.90 -20.13 29.94
C LYS A 792 31.11 -18.79 29.25
N LYS A 793 30.86 -18.73 27.95
CA LYS A 793 30.99 -17.54 27.11
C LYS A 793 29.76 -17.39 26.21
N VAL A 794 29.28 -16.16 26.11
CA VAL A 794 28.20 -15.77 25.21
C VAL A 794 28.67 -14.61 24.36
N THR A 795 28.48 -14.71 23.05
CA THR A 795 28.75 -13.61 22.12
C THR A 795 27.45 -13.22 21.40
N ILE A 796 27.05 -11.96 21.49
CA ILE A 796 25.79 -11.48 20.91
C ILE A 796 26.09 -10.47 19.81
N SER A 797 25.49 -10.67 18.63
CA SER A 797 25.52 -9.72 17.52
C SER A 797 24.16 -9.04 17.36
N ILE A 798 24.14 -7.70 17.29
CA ILE A 798 22.92 -6.90 17.24
C ILE A 798 22.93 -5.95 16.05
N ALA A 799 21.98 -6.17 15.12
CA ALA A 799 21.84 -5.37 13.90
C ALA A 799 21.19 -3.99 14.12
N LYS A 800 20.25 -3.86 15.06
CA LYS A 800 19.42 -2.65 15.27
C LYS A 800 19.19 -2.36 16.75
N GLY A 801 18.93 -1.08 17.04
CA GLY A 801 18.77 -0.51 18.38
C GLY A 801 17.52 -0.95 19.10
N HIS A 802 17.49 -2.23 19.44
CA HIS A 802 16.44 -2.79 20.26
C HIS A 802 16.82 -2.62 21.72
N ARG A 803 15.82 -2.29 22.55
CA ARG A 803 15.98 -2.22 24.00
C ARG A 803 16.15 -3.64 24.51
N LEU A 804 17.40 -4.10 24.66
CA LEU A 804 17.72 -5.38 25.27
C LEU A 804 16.98 -5.49 26.60
N LYS A 805 16.33 -6.62 26.89
CA LYS A 805 15.91 -6.94 28.26
C LYS A 805 17.14 -7.36 29.08
N LEU A 806 18.11 -6.46 29.18
CA LEU A 806 19.45 -6.71 29.68
C LEU A 806 19.43 -7.28 31.10
N GLN A 807 18.50 -6.81 31.94
CA GLN A 807 18.34 -7.33 33.30
C GLN A 807 17.87 -8.79 33.35
N GLN A 808 17.01 -9.23 32.41
CA GLN A 808 16.59 -10.63 32.34
C GLN A 808 17.74 -11.51 31.84
N LEU A 809 18.46 -11.05 30.82
CA LEU A 809 19.66 -11.75 30.32
C LEU A 809 20.70 -11.87 31.43
N LEU A 810 21.13 -10.76 32.03
CA LEU A 810 22.10 -10.71 33.14
C LEU A 810 21.67 -11.57 34.35
N GLY A 811 20.36 -11.68 34.60
CA GLY A 811 19.82 -12.58 35.62
C GLY A 811 20.03 -14.07 35.33
N LEU A 812 20.06 -14.46 34.05
CA LEU A 812 20.24 -15.83 33.59
C LEU A 812 21.70 -16.25 33.45
N ILE A 813 22.62 -15.31 33.17
CA ILE A 813 24.03 -15.59 32.84
C ILE A 813 25.03 -15.16 33.93
N LYS A 814 24.73 -15.43 35.20
CA LYS A 814 25.65 -15.10 36.31
C LYS A 814 26.96 -15.88 36.19
N GLY A 815 28.09 -15.16 36.10
CA GLY A 815 29.44 -15.75 36.04
C GLY A 815 29.90 -16.14 34.62
N VAL A 816 29.16 -15.73 33.59
CA VAL A 816 29.44 -16.00 32.17
C VAL A 816 30.11 -14.78 31.54
N SER A 817 31.11 -15.00 30.68
CA SER A 817 31.71 -13.91 29.90
C SER A 817 30.76 -13.50 28.77
N LEU A 818 30.47 -12.20 28.63
CA LEU A 818 29.56 -11.68 27.62
C LEU A 818 30.25 -10.65 26.73
N ASP A 819 30.32 -10.95 25.44
CA ASP A 819 30.80 -10.03 24.39
C ASP A 819 29.59 -9.58 23.54
N VAL A 820 29.43 -8.27 23.33
CA VAL A 820 28.31 -7.71 22.55
C VAL A 820 28.84 -6.89 21.39
N TYR A 821 28.50 -7.31 20.17
CA TYR A 821 28.83 -6.62 18.93
C TYR A 821 27.60 -5.86 18.43
N VAL A 822 27.77 -4.57 18.15
CA VAL A 822 26.67 -3.68 17.76
C VAL A 822 27.05 -2.90 16.51
N THR A 823 26.16 -2.89 15.51
CA THR A 823 26.34 -2.01 14.34
C THR A 823 26.25 -0.53 14.76
N ARG A 824 27.20 0.30 14.34
CA ARG A 824 27.21 1.74 14.59
C ARG A 824 26.05 2.42 13.82
N ASP A 825 24.97 2.72 14.53
CA ASP A 825 23.79 3.44 14.04
C ASP A 825 23.25 4.38 15.13
N LYS A 826 22.61 5.49 14.73
CA LYS A 826 21.96 6.44 15.65
C LYS A 826 20.97 5.75 16.58
N LYS A 827 20.28 4.71 16.09
CA LYS A 827 19.34 3.91 16.89
C LYS A 827 20.01 3.08 17.98
N ASN A 828 21.26 2.69 17.77
CA ASN A 828 22.04 1.87 18.70
C ASN A 828 22.75 2.70 19.79
N GLN A 829 22.81 4.04 19.67
CA GLN A 829 23.55 4.89 20.61
C GLN A 829 23.07 4.73 22.06
N THR A 830 21.76 4.71 22.29
CA THR A 830 21.19 4.51 23.62
C THR A 830 21.52 3.12 24.19
N LEU A 831 21.57 2.09 23.34
CA LEU A 831 21.92 0.73 23.73
C LEU A 831 23.39 0.61 24.15
N ILE A 832 24.28 1.19 23.35
CA ILE A 832 25.73 1.23 23.62
C ILE A 832 26.00 1.94 24.97
N GLN A 833 25.33 3.07 25.21
CA GLN A 833 25.44 3.79 26.48
C GLN A 833 24.95 2.96 27.69
N GLN A 834 23.86 2.21 27.53
CA GLN A 834 23.35 1.32 28.59
C GLN A 834 24.32 0.17 28.89
N LEU A 835 24.92 -0.42 27.86
CA LEU A 835 25.86 -1.53 28.01
C LEU A 835 27.20 -1.09 28.63
N ALA A 836 27.69 0.11 28.29
CA ALA A 836 28.95 0.65 28.81
C ALA A 836 28.99 0.74 30.35
N GLY A 837 27.83 0.87 31.01
CA GLY A 837 27.72 0.94 32.48
C GLY A 837 27.67 -0.41 33.20
N THR A 838 27.76 -1.54 32.49
CA THR A 838 27.46 -2.89 33.05
C THR A 838 28.67 -3.84 33.15
N GLY A 839 29.87 -3.38 32.76
CA GLY A 839 31.09 -4.22 32.77
C GLY A 839 31.16 -5.27 31.65
N ILE A 840 30.24 -5.22 30.69
CA ILE A 840 30.20 -6.07 29.48
C ILE A 840 31.17 -5.51 28.42
N SER A 841 31.86 -6.39 27.70
CA SER A 841 32.68 -6.00 26.54
C SER A 841 31.78 -5.63 25.35
N VAL A 842 31.82 -4.38 24.91
CA VAL A 842 31.01 -3.88 23.78
C VAL A 842 31.91 -3.49 22.61
N TYR A 843 31.62 -4.04 21.43
CA TYR A 843 32.38 -3.80 20.21
C TYR A 843 31.49 -3.15 19.15
N GLU A 844 31.88 -1.98 18.67
CA GLU A 844 31.18 -1.29 17.58
C GLU A 844 31.71 -1.73 16.21
N ARG A 845 30.79 -1.92 15.25
CA ARG A 845 31.12 -2.21 13.85
C ARG A 845 30.46 -1.22 12.89
N ASP A 846 31.21 -0.71 11.92
CA ASP A 846 30.69 0.19 10.87
C ASP A 846 29.91 -0.55 9.77
N THR A 847 30.09 -1.88 9.69
CA THR A 847 29.37 -2.79 8.79
C THR A 847 28.07 -3.26 9.44
N PRO A 848 26.96 -3.37 8.68
CA PRO A 848 25.74 -3.97 9.19
C PRO A 848 25.96 -5.45 9.53
N LEU A 849 25.72 -5.81 10.79
CA LEU A 849 25.85 -7.18 11.28
C LEU A 849 24.49 -7.89 11.25
N PRO A 850 24.46 -9.22 11.01
CA PRO A 850 23.28 -10.03 11.24
C PRO A 850 23.01 -10.20 12.74
N THR A 851 21.77 -10.55 13.12
CA THR A 851 21.43 -10.80 14.55
C THR A 851 21.59 -12.27 14.88
N PHE A 852 22.48 -12.58 15.82
CA PHE A 852 22.74 -13.94 16.28
C PHE A 852 23.35 -13.96 17.68
N THR A 853 23.39 -15.14 18.28
CA THR A 853 24.06 -15.41 19.55
C THR A 853 24.88 -16.68 19.43
N ILE A 854 26.16 -16.59 19.75
CA ILE A 854 27.06 -17.72 19.88
C ILE A 854 27.12 -18.09 21.36
N LEU A 855 26.99 -19.37 21.65
CA LEU A 855 27.11 -19.95 22.97
C LEU A 855 28.35 -20.86 22.92
N ASP A 856 29.37 -20.52 23.71
CA ASP A 856 30.69 -21.15 23.70
C ASP A 856 31.29 -21.31 22.28
N GLU A 857 31.61 -22.53 21.87
CA GLU A 857 32.33 -22.83 20.63
C GLU A 857 31.54 -23.75 19.68
N ASP A 858 30.34 -24.17 20.06
CA ASP A 858 29.57 -25.21 19.36
C ASP A 858 28.14 -24.80 18.97
N ILE A 859 27.52 -23.81 19.62
CA ILE A 859 26.11 -23.45 19.36
C ILE A 859 25.95 -22.02 18.82
N VAL A 860 25.18 -21.89 17.74
CA VAL A 860 24.71 -20.60 17.18
C VAL A 860 23.19 -20.54 17.18
N TRP A 861 22.66 -19.46 17.74
CA TRP A 861 21.26 -19.05 17.58
C TRP A 861 21.17 -17.88 16.60
N PHE A 862 20.52 -18.09 15.46
CA PHE A 862 20.42 -17.14 14.36
C PHE A 862 18.96 -16.70 14.12
N GLY A 863 18.71 -15.38 14.04
CA GLY A 863 17.37 -14.79 13.83
C GLY A 863 17.09 -13.54 14.68
N GLN A 864 15.87 -13.00 14.58
CA GLN A 864 15.44 -11.81 15.36
C GLN A 864 15.05 -12.19 16.81
N LEU A 865 16.03 -12.60 17.61
CA LEU A 865 15.83 -13.25 18.92
C LEU A 865 14.94 -12.42 19.90
N PRO A 866 13.83 -12.99 20.43
CA PRO A 866 12.79 -12.35 21.26
C PRO A 866 13.31 -11.68 22.53
N MET A 867 14.33 -12.28 23.13
CA MET A 867 15.00 -11.77 24.34
C MET A 867 15.62 -10.39 24.12
N PHE A 868 15.78 -9.98 22.86
CA PHE A 868 16.42 -8.74 22.47
C PHE A 868 15.46 -7.74 21.82
N THR A 869 14.16 -8.01 21.65
CA THR A 869 13.23 -7.13 20.91
C THR A 869 11.87 -6.87 21.61
N GLN A 870 11.34 -5.64 21.50
CA GLN A 870 10.00 -5.24 22.02
C GLN A 870 8.90 -5.14 20.93
N GLN A 871 9.28 -5.06 19.65
CA GLN A 871 8.34 -4.97 18.53
C GLN A 871 8.68 -6.04 17.51
N TYR A 872 7.69 -6.86 17.20
CA TYR A 872 7.73 -7.80 16.09
C TYR A 872 7.05 -7.15 14.88
N ASP A 873 7.56 -7.40 13.67
CA ASP A 873 6.74 -7.26 12.47
C ASP A 873 5.51 -8.18 12.63
N LYS A 874 4.39 -7.89 11.93
CA LYS A 874 3.11 -8.61 12.06
C LYS A 874 3.20 -10.14 11.86
N ASP A 875 4.31 -10.66 11.35
CA ASP A 875 4.61 -12.08 11.16
C ASP A 875 5.48 -12.61 12.31
N ASP A 876 5.00 -13.65 12.98
CA ASP A 876 5.64 -14.31 14.12
C ASP A 876 7.07 -14.82 13.75
N PRO A 877 8.13 -14.33 14.41
CA PRO A 877 9.53 -14.59 14.03
C PRO A 877 9.95 -16.05 14.25
N MET A 878 11.01 -16.46 13.54
CA MET A 878 11.58 -17.81 13.62
C MET A 878 13.07 -17.76 13.98
N PHE A 879 13.51 -18.79 14.70
CA PHE A 879 14.87 -18.90 15.24
C PHE A 879 15.48 -20.20 14.79
N LEU A 880 16.74 -20.12 14.35
CA LEU A 880 17.50 -21.29 13.98
C LEU A 880 18.56 -21.53 15.05
N ARG A 881 18.53 -22.71 15.67
CA ARG A 881 19.63 -23.24 16.48
C ARG A 881 20.49 -24.11 15.58
N ILE A 882 21.79 -23.89 15.59
CA ILE A 882 22.78 -24.66 14.86
C ILE A 882 23.82 -25.14 15.86
N GLU A 883 24.03 -26.44 15.94
CA GLU A 883 25.11 -27.03 16.74
C GLU A 883 26.20 -27.54 15.78
N SER A 884 27.25 -26.73 15.63
CA SER A 884 28.37 -26.92 14.70
C SER A 884 29.51 -25.94 14.99
N GLU A 885 30.70 -26.46 15.30
CA GLU A 885 31.92 -25.67 15.51
C GLU A 885 32.33 -24.87 14.26
N SER A 886 32.17 -25.46 13.06
CA SER A 886 32.49 -24.78 11.80
C SER A 886 31.57 -23.59 11.56
N MET A 887 30.29 -23.72 11.92
CA MET A 887 29.34 -22.61 11.82
C MET A 887 29.62 -21.53 12.86
N VAL A 888 29.98 -21.89 14.09
CA VAL A 888 30.44 -20.92 15.10
C VAL A 888 31.62 -20.10 14.56
N GLN A 889 32.62 -20.76 13.98
CA GLN A 889 33.77 -20.06 13.39
C GLN A 889 33.34 -19.15 12.24
N GLU A 890 32.40 -19.57 11.40
CA GLU A 890 31.91 -18.75 10.29
C GLU A 890 31.15 -17.49 10.77
N PHE A 891 30.33 -17.62 11.81
CA PHE A 891 29.66 -16.48 12.44
C PHE A 891 30.65 -15.56 13.18
N LYS A 892 31.73 -16.09 13.76
CA LYS A 892 32.83 -15.27 14.31
C LYS A 892 33.55 -14.48 13.23
N ASN A 893 33.80 -15.06 12.06
CA ASN A 893 34.42 -14.36 10.93
C ASN A 893 33.60 -13.13 10.50
N ILE A 894 32.26 -13.17 10.61
CA ILE A 894 31.38 -12.01 10.34
C ILE A 894 31.62 -10.86 11.33
N LEU A 895 31.95 -11.18 12.58
CA LEU A 895 32.26 -10.16 13.60
C LEU A 895 33.63 -9.52 13.37
N GLU A 896 34.52 -10.18 12.67
CA GLU A 896 35.89 -9.72 12.38
C GLU A 896 36.01 -8.98 11.04
N SER A 897 35.07 -9.22 10.11
CA SER A 897 34.96 -8.56 8.79
C SER A 897 34.31 -7.17 8.84
#